data_AF-A0A554KQ70-F1
#
_entry.id   AF-A0A554KQ70-F1
#
_cell.length_a   1.000
_cell.length_b   1.000
_cell.length_c   1.000
_cell.angle_alpha   90.00
_cell.angle_beta   90.00
_cell.angle_gamma   90.00
#
_symmetry.space_group_name_H-M   'P 1'
#
loop_
_entity.id
_entity.type
_entity.pdbx_description
1 polymer ?
#
loop_
_entity_poly.entity_id
_entity_poly.type
_entity_poly.pdbx_seq_one_letter_code
_entity_poly.pdbx_strand_id
1 'polypeptide(L)'
;MGVLNKKVDGFSMRRAFLALFFLGLVFGVLKFSERADAAKPEYFISITNSSVNAHQILSLTGLASSTNFAGQLSQHNVQVRWGDGLVSNTSPLSLIGSGSNFSGSWSNSHQYNSAGTYGVTAKIYHGNPPGAEASGDAVVTITVVIPPQCSDALDNDGDGEVDSNDDGCSDPDDNGENLPPVITLLGDNPLIVSQSSIFTDPGATALDSEDGDLTSGILASGAVNTGVLGDYIRTYMVLDSQEVWASAQRTVRVVVQAVENTLLLCSDTIDNDNDSRVDLDDPDCSTFIPKLTVVKHVINDNGGVKLASDFTISVIGSDANPSSFPGSEVGTVITLDPGSYSVDEVDAQGYSKSLSADCSGSIGIGDSRTCTITNDDVAVVEPGEENTLEFCTDGEDNDDDELVDLNDPDCSSFLPRLTVIKEVINDNGGVKLASDFTLMVTGTGVSTPSFAGSGAGTLVTLLPGIYSVDEEDSFGYLKTSGENCSGTIAVGESKTCTIVNNDPVAETVEENNLERCTDSQDNDGDELTDLNDPDCSAFMPKLNVTVGMTNNDGGVKLPSDAGVTVTGTDVSNPSFPGNTSPTEVTLAPGSYAVSGSLTGYTVGVSSECSGTIAAGETKSCQLTFDDVAVTPPGDDDTGGGGDGGNGGGGGENPTVILTGGGGGGGSAPSGEVLGVNTGTPIGQVLGDSTTCGVHLGSFIRRGANNDILQVVKLQEFLNNFEGESLPLTGFYGSLTEGAVRRFQVKNAKDVLLPWVPFGHDGTSSTGYVYKTTRRALNNLACPALNLPIPLLP
;
A
#
# COMPACT_ATOMS: atom_id res chain seq x y z
N MET A 1 -43.25 -16.00 -10.23
CA MET A 1 -44.72 -16.08 -10.42
C MET A 1 -45.09 -14.82 -11.19
N GLY A 2 -45.66 -14.82 -12.41
CA GLY A 2 -47.00 -15.31 -12.80
C GLY A 2 -47.94 -14.08 -12.98
N VAL A 3 -48.98 -14.02 -13.83
CA VAL A 3 -49.80 -15.04 -14.53
C VAL A 3 -50.65 -14.35 -15.65
N LEU A 4 -50.86 -14.98 -16.83
CA LEU A 4 -51.90 -14.68 -17.89
C LEU A 4 -51.83 -13.30 -18.64
N ASN A 5 -52.51 -13.03 -19.79
CA ASN A 5 -52.84 -13.80 -21.02
C ASN A 5 -53.40 -12.90 -22.18
N LYS A 6 -53.38 -13.40 -23.42
CA LYS A 6 -54.24 -13.11 -24.61
C LYS A 6 -55.02 -11.77 -24.78
N LYS A 7 -54.67 -11.06 -25.87
CA LYS A 7 -55.47 -10.84 -27.12
C LYS A 7 -56.96 -10.41 -27.04
N VAL A 8 -57.35 -9.33 -27.77
CA VAL A 8 -58.48 -9.23 -28.75
C VAL A 8 -58.61 -7.81 -29.34
N ASP A 9 -59.17 -7.71 -30.56
CA ASP A 9 -59.38 -6.50 -31.38
C ASP A 9 -60.56 -5.59 -30.93
N GLY A 10 -60.56 -4.28 -31.29
CA GLY A 10 -61.70 -3.37 -30.99
C GLY A 10 -61.68 -1.99 -31.70
N PHE A 11 -62.79 -1.59 -32.32
CA PHE A 11 -62.90 -0.44 -33.24
C PHE A 11 -63.79 0.71 -32.68
N SER A 12 -63.61 1.95 -33.19
CA SER A 12 -64.69 2.88 -33.60
C SER A 12 -64.97 4.24 -32.88
N MET A 13 -64.61 5.33 -33.59
CA MET A 13 -65.37 6.57 -33.91
C MET A 13 -66.16 7.37 -32.85
N ARG A 14 -66.18 8.71 -33.03
CA ARG A 14 -67.26 9.71 -32.77
C ARG A 14 -66.66 11.09 -33.12
N ARG A 15 -67.26 12.11 -33.77
CA ARG A 15 -68.59 12.55 -34.29
C ARG A 15 -68.29 13.43 -35.55
N ALA A 16 -69.17 13.97 -36.42
CA ALA A 16 -70.55 13.80 -36.91
C ALA A 16 -70.60 14.66 -38.24
N PHE A 17 -71.64 15.29 -38.81
CA PHE A 17 -73.09 15.49 -38.59
C PHE A 17 -73.69 15.95 -39.95
N LEU A 18 -75.03 15.83 -40.17
CA LEU A 18 -75.77 16.25 -41.39
C LEU A 18 -75.42 15.42 -42.66
N ALA A 19 -76.25 15.19 -43.70
CA ALA A 19 -77.59 15.64 -44.15
C ALA A 19 -77.69 17.05 -44.78
N LEU A 20 -78.56 17.35 -45.75
CA LEU A 20 -79.30 16.60 -46.80
C LEU A 20 -79.67 17.68 -47.87
N PHE A 21 -79.99 17.44 -49.14
CA PHE A 21 -80.38 16.25 -49.92
C PHE A 21 -79.47 16.16 -51.20
N PHE A 22 -79.70 15.47 -52.33
CA PHE A 22 -80.85 14.73 -52.89
C PHE A 22 -80.38 13.44 -53.63
N LEU A 23 -81.29 12.83 -54.40
CA LEU A 23 -81.17 11.58 -55.15
C LEU A 23 -80.17 11.63 -56.33
N GLY A 24 -79.11 10.79 -56.32
CA GLY A 24 -78.19 10.69 -57.48
C GLY A 24 -76.90 9.86 -57.34
N LEU A 25 -76.81 8.92 -56.39
CA LEU A 25 -75.66 8.02 -56.12
C LEU A 25 -74.23 8.62 -56.09
N VAL A 26 -73.69 8.73 -54.86
CA VAL A 26 -72.25 8.67 -54.51
C VAL A 26 -71.36 9.85 -54.95
N PHE A 27 -71.58 11.00 -54.32
CA PHE A 27 -70.51 11.97 -53.97
C PHE A 27 -69.59 11.39 -52.87
N GLY A 28 -68.38 11.92 -52.57
CA GLY A 28 -67.61 12.96 -53.26
C GLY A 28 -66.59 13.70 -52.36
N VAL A 29 -65.52 14.20 -52.99
CA VAL A 29 -64.77 15.46 -52.72
C VAL A 29 -64.13 15.73 -51.33
N LEU A 30 -62.79 15.77 -51.35
CA LEU A 30 -61.80 16.53 -50.55
C LEU A 30 -62.13 17.02 -49.11
N LYS A 31 -61.26 16.63 -48.17
CA LYS A 31 -60.72 17.52 -47.13
C LYS A 31 -59.33 18.01 -47.54
N PHE A 32 -58.94 19.20 -47.09
CA PHE A 32 -57.52 19.55 -46.93
C PHE A 32 -56.93 18.76 -45.75
N SER A 33 -55.72 18.25 -45.90
CA SER A 33 -54.79 17.91 -44.82
C SER A 33 -53.41 18.47 -45.20
N GLU A 34 -52.45 18.34 -44.30
CA GLU A 34 -51.11 18.92 -44.32
C GLU A 34 -50.38 18.78 -45.67
N ARG A 35 -49.50 19.75 -45.96
CA ARG A 35 -48.39 19.49 -46.87
C ARG A 35 -47.60 18.32 -46.27
N ALA A 36 -47.60 17.18 -46.95
CA ALA A 36 -46.55 16.20 -46.73
C ALA A 36 -45.21 16.87 -47.06
N ASP A 37 -44.25 16.81 -46.15
CA ASP A 37 -42.87 17.12 -46.50
C ASP A 37 -42.43 16.23 -47.66
N ALA A 38 -41.71 16.81 -48.61
CA ALA A 38 -41.02 16.01 -49.60
C ALA A 38 -39.94 15.20 -48.86
N ALA A 39 -40.12 13.88 -48.80
CA ALA A 39 -39.14 13.00 -48.17
C ALA A 39 -37.77 13.25 -48.81
N LYS A 40 -36.76 13.46 -47.97
CA LYS A 40 -35.40 13.79 -48.41
C LYS A 40 -34.84 12.71 -49.36
N PRO A 41 -33.97 13.08 -50.31
CA PRO A 41 -33.41 12.12 -51.23
C PRO A 41 -32.37 11.23 -50.53
N GLU A 42 -32.75 9.97 -50.30
CA GLU A 42 -31.83 8.94 -49.84
C GLU A 42 -31.08 8.35 -51.04
N TYR A 43 -29.78 8.16 -50.92
CA TYR A 43 -28.96 7.43 -51.90
C TYR A 43 -28.32 6.22 -51.23
N PHE A 44 -28.04 5.20 -52.03
CA PHE A 44 -27.27 4.03 -51.61
C PHE A 44 -26.26 3.68 -52.71
N ILE A 45 -25.07 3.24 -52.30
CA ILE A 45 -24.08 2.62 -53.16
C ILE A 45 -23.45 1.43 -52.41
N SER A 46 -23.16 0.35 -53.12
CA SER A 46 -22.33 -0.74 -52.64
C SER A 46 -21.35 -1.17 -53.73
N ILE A 47 -20.24 -1.78 -53.31
CA ILE A 47 -19.44 -2.66 -54.15
C ILE A 47 -19.94 -4.08 -53.87
N THR A 48 -20.28 -4.82 -54.92
CA THR A 48 -20.80 -6.20 -54.85
C THR A 48 -19.78 -7.24 -55.29
N ASN A 49 -18.77 -6.84 -56.06
CA ASN A 49 -17.60 -7.66 -56.35
C ASN A 49 -16.39 -6.78 -56.66
N SER A 50 -15.21 -7.21 -56.22
CA SER A 50 -13.91 -6.58 -56.45
C SER A 50 -12.89 -7.68 -56.75
N SER A 51 -12.32 -7.68 -57.94
CA SER A 51 -11.36 -8.70 -58.39
C SER A 51 -10.16 -8.04 -59.07
N VAL A 52 -8.95 -8.40 -58.64
CA VAL A 52 -7.68 -8.07 -59.31
C VAL A 52 -7.33 -9.22 -60.26
N ASN A 53 -6.74 -8.92 -61.42
CA ASN A 53 -6.18 -9.91 -62.34
C ASN A 53 -4.63 -9.85 -62.35
N ALA A 54 -4.00 -10.80 -63.07
CA ALA A 54 -2.56 -10.86 -63.33
C ALA A 54 -1.92 -9.48 -63.58
N HIS A 55 -2.43 -8.75 -64.58
CA HIS A 55 -1.92 -7.44 -65.00
C HIS A 55 -2.27 -6.28 -64.05
N GLN A 56 -2.44 -6.56 -62.74
CA GLN A 56 -2.72 -5.59 -61.68
C GLN A 56 -3.98 -4.71 -61.91
N ILE A 57 -4.94 -5.19 -62.72
CA ILE A 57 -6.19 -4.47 -63.01
C ILE A 57 -7.26 -4.85 -61.99
N LEU A 58 -7.56 -3.92 -61.08
CA LEU A 58 -8.73 -4.01 -60.22
C LEU A 58 -10.00 -3.71 -61.03
N SER A 59 -10.89 -4.70 -61.12
CA SER A 59 -12.24 -4.55 -61.63
C SER A 59 -13.25 -4.53 -60.49
N LEU A 60 -14.11 -3.50 -60.48
CA LEU A 60 -15.21 -3.34 -59.53
C LEU A 60 -16.56 -3.48 -60.22
N THR A 61 -17.51 -4.11 -59.53
CA THR A 61 -18.94 -4.01 -59.83
C THR A 61 -19.71 -3.71 -58.55
N GLY A 62 -20.83 -3.01 -58.68
CA GLY A 62 -21.62 -2.58 -57.54
C GLY A 62 -23.06 -2.26 -57.90
N LEU A 63 -23.85 -1.95 -56.87
CA LEU A 63 -25.20 -1.44 -57.01
C LEU A 63 -25.26 0.04 -56.60
N ALA A 64 -26.18 0.78 -57.20
CA ALA A 64 -26.52 2.13 -56.79
C ALA A 64 -28.03 2.36 -56.91
N SER A 65 -28.62 3.09 -55.96
CA SER A 65 -30.04 3.44 -55.97
C SER A 65 -30.30 4.77 -55.26
N SER A 66 -31.49 5.32 -55.48
CA SER A 66 -32.00 6.47 -54.73
C SER A 66 -33.52 6.49 -54.69
N THR A 67 -34.08 7.07 -53.62
CA THR A 67 -35.49 7.44 -53.53
C THR A 67 -35.64 8.96 -53.47
N ASN A 68 -36.74 9.48 -54.01
CA ASN A 68 -37.13 10.89 -53.97
C ASN A 68 -36.07 11.91 -54.50
N PHE A 69 -35.20 11.49 -55.43
CA PHE A 69 -34.18 12.37 -56.01
C PHE A 69 -34.78 13.53 -56.81
N ALA A 70 -34.07 14.66 -56.81
CA ALA A 70 -34.34 15.83 -57.63
C ALA A 70 -33.35 15.92 -58.80
N GLY A 71 -33.79 16.45 -59.95
CA GLY A 71 -32.97 16.54 -61.17
C GLY A 71 -33.35 15.51 -62.23
N GLN A 72 -32.40 15.13 -63.09
CA GLN A 72 -32.61 14.13 -64.14
C GLN A 72 -31.76 12.88 -63.88
N LEU A 73 -32.31 11.69 -64.15
CA LEU A 73 -31.59 10.42 -63.98
C LEU A 73 -30.26 10.41 -64.76
N SER A 74 -30.24 10.99 -65.97
CA SER A 74 -29.07 11.16 -66.83
C SER A 74 -27.98 12.10 -66.29
N GLN A 75 -28.16 12.70 -65.11
CA GLN A 75 -27.18 13.56 -64.44
C GLN A 75 -26.51 12.86 -63.24
N HIS A 76 -26.88 11.62 -62.92
CA HIS A 76 -26.27 10.82 -61.86
C HIS A 76 -25.05 10.05 -62.38
N ASN A 77 -23.99 10.02 -61.59
CA ASN A 77 -22.72 9.38 -61.95
C ASN A 77 -22.13 8.66 -60.73
N VAL A 78 -21.30 7.63 -60.95
CA VAL A 78 -20.47 7.04 -59.91
C VAL A 78 -19.01 7.44 -60.13
N GLN A 79 -18.42 8.12 -59.15
CA GLN A 79 -17.00 8.41 -59.04
C GLN A 79 -16.32 7.27 -58.27
N VAL A 80 -15.13 6.86 -58.71
CA VAL A 80 -14.24 5.96 -57.96
C VAL A 80 -12.88 6.65 -57.80
N ARG A 81 -12.35 6.64 -56.58
CA ARG A 81 -10.99 7.07 -56.24
C ARG A 81 -10.18 5.82 -55.90
N TRP A 82 -9.04 5.63 -56.53
CA TRP A 82 -8.31 4.37 -56.50
C TRP A 82 -7.22 4.28 -55.43
N GLY A 83 -7.08 5.31 -54.59
CA GLY A 83 -6.12 5.32 -53.47
C GLY A 83 -4.68 5.67 -53.86
N ASP A 84 -4.33 5.54 -55.14
CA ASP A 84 -3.08 5.98 -55.78
C ASP A 84 -3.07 7.48 -56.15
N GLY A 85 -4.17 8.19 -55.90
CA GLY A 85 -4.39 9.59 -56.28
C GLY A 85 -5.22 9.77 -57.57
N LEU A 86 -5.46 8.72 -58.35
CA LEU A 86 -6.29 8.77 -59.55
C LEU A 86 -7.78 8.60 -59.24
N VAL A 87 -8.60 9.22 -60.11
CA VAL A 87 -10.05 9.31 -59.96
C VAL A 87 -10.71 9.13 -61.33
N SER A 88 -11.62 8.15 -61.43
CA SER A 88 -12.44 7.94 -62.63
C SER A 88 -13.93 8.14 -62.33
N ASN A 89 -14.73 8.43 -63.37
CA ASN A 89 -16.18 8.64 -63.26
C ASN A 89 -16.89 7.82 -64.33
N THR A 90 -18.05 7.26 -64.00
CA THR A 90 -18.90 6.46 -64.91
C THR A 90 -20.27 7.11 -65.09
N SER A 91 -20.76 7.13 -66.33
CA SER A 91 -21.87 8.01 -66.74
C SER A 91 -22.80 7.40 -67.80
N PRO A 92 -24.09 7.28 -67.48
CA PRO A 92 -24.61 6.39 -66.44
C PRO A 92 -24.73 4.96 -67.00
N LEU A 93 -24.07 3.98 -66.38
CA LEU A 93 -24.29 2.56 -66.70
C LEU A 93 -25.51 2.05 -65.94
N SER A 94 -26.42 1.37 -66.64
CA SER A 94 -27.54 0.55 -66.15
C SER A 94 -28.44 1.10 -65.02
N LEU A 95 -28.46 2.41 -64.75
CA LEU A 95 -29.45 3.02 -63.86
C LEU A 95 -30.83 3.06 -64.52
N ILE A 96 -31.81 2.37 -63.94
CA ILE A 96 -33.20 2.31 -64.41
C ILE A 96 -34.09 2.96 -63.34
N GLY A 97 -35.02 3.81 -63.75
CA GLY A 97 -35.89 4.54 -62.84
C GLY A 97 -37.15 5.08 -63.49
N SER A 98 -38.12 5.44 -62.66
CA SER A 98 -39.38 6.06 -63.09
C SER A 98 -39.87 7.05 -62.03
N GLY A 99 -40.07 8.31 -62.40
CA GLY A 99 -40.24 9.39 -61.44
C GLY A 99 -38.93 9.72 -60.72
N SER A 100 -39.01 10.01 -59.42
CA SER A 100 -37.88 10.40 -58.56
C SER A 100 -37.16 9.22 -57.88
N ASN A 101 -37.28 7.99 -58.40
CA ASN A 101 -36.58 6.82 -57.86
C ASN A 101 -35.77 6.11 -58.96
N PHE A 102 -34.59 5.59 -58.62
CA PHE A 102 -33.80 4.72 -59.51
C PHE A 102 -33.10 3.58 -58.76
N SER A 103 -32.75 2.53 -59.50
CA SER A 103 -31.78 1.53 -59.10
C SER A 103 -31.04 0.98 -60.33
N GLY A 104 -29.80 0.51 -60.14
CA GLY A 104 -29.02 -0.10 -61.20
C GLY A 104 -27.69 -0.65 -60.73
N SER A 105 -26.97 -1.30 -61.64
CA SER A 105 -25.59 -1.75 -61.43
C SER A 105 -24.60 -0.80 -62.10
N TRP A 106 -23.45 -0.63 -61.46
CA TRP A 106 -22.31 0.11 -62.01
C TRP A 106 -21.06 -0.79 -62.04
N SER A 107 -20.12 -0.46 -62.93
CA SER A 107 -18.87 -1.19 -63.11
C SER A 107 -17.76 -0.23 -63.52
N ASN A 108 -16.55 -0.43 -62.99
CA ASN A 108 -15.40 0.43 -63.26
C ASN A 108 -14.10 -0.36 -63.06
N SER A 109 -13.01 0.02 -63.70
CA SER A 109 -11.73 -0.71 -63.63
C SER A 109 -10.53 0.23 -63.67
N HIS A 110 -9.43 -0.18 -63.04
CA HIS A 110 -8.18 0.59 -62.96
C HIS A 110 -6.96 -0.33 -62.86
N GLN A 111 -5.87 0.06 -63.52
CA GLN A 111 -4.59 -0.64 -63.48
C GLN A 111 -3.64 0.11 -62.56
N TYR A 112 -3.01 -0.60 -61.62
CA TYR A 112 -1.97 -0.05 -60.77
C TYR A 112 -0.59 -0.28 -61.41
N ASN A 113 0.33 0.65 -61.18
CA ASN A 113 1.72 0.58 -61.67
C ASN A 113 2.70 0.15 -60.55
N SER A 114 2.19 -0.40 -59.45
CA SER A 114 2.98 -0.80 -58.28
C SER A 114 2.16 -1.77 -57.42
N ALA A 115 2.84 -2.74 -56.80
CA ALA A 115 2.23 -3.56 -55.75
C ALA A 115 1.96 -2.72 -54.47
N GLY A 116 0.94 -3.09 -53.70
CA GLY A 116 0.60 -2.35 -52.48
C GLY A 116 -0.84 -2.52 -52.01
N THR A 117 -1.18 -1.81 -50.92
CA THR A 117 -2.52 -1.84 -50.30
C THR A 117 -3.20 -0.48 -50.47
N TYR A 118 -4.36 -0.44 -51.13
CA TYR A 118 -5.03 0.78 -51.57
C TYR A 118 -6.44 0.92 -50.98
N GLY A 119 -6.75 2.12 -50.47
CA GLY A 119 -8.08 2.48 -49.98
C GLY A 119 -8.97 3.00 -51.11
N VAL A 120 -9.72 2.10 -51.76
CA VAL A 120 -10.53 2.39 -52.94
C VAL A 120 -11.92 2.85 -52.52
N THR A 121 -12.34 4.03 -52.97
CA THR A 121 -13.57 4.70 -52.51
C THR A 121 -14.50 5.01 -53.68
N ALA A 122 -15.68 4.39 -53.70
CA ALA A 122 -16.74 4.63 -54.67
C ALA A 122 -17.84 5.54 -54.08
N LYS A 123 -18.34 6.48 -54.89
CA LYS A 123 -19.27 7.53 -54.51
C LYS A 123 -20.30 7.78 -55.62
N ILE A 124 -21.59 7.79 -55.29
CA ILE A 124 -22.62 8.32 -56.20
C ILE A 124 -22.79 9.84 -56.01
N TYR A 125 -22.96 10.59 -57.10
CA TYR A 125 -23.17 12.04 -57.06
C TYR A 125 -24.00 12.57 -58.25
N HIS A 126 -24.57 13.76 -58.10
CA HIS A 126 -25.32 14.47 -59.14
C HIS A 126 -24.44 15.54 -59.82
N GLY A 127 -24.34 15.49 -61.17
CA GLY A 127 -23.34 16.26 -61.93
C GLY A 127 -23.67 17.74 -62.19
N ASN A 128 -24.91 18.19 -62.01
CA ASN A 128 -25.34 19.60 -62.17
C ASN A 128 -26.55 19.91 -61.28
N PRO A 129 -26.55 20.98 -60.45
CA PRO A 129 -27.66 21.28 -59.56
C PRO A 129 -28.80 22.05 -60.24
N PRO A 130 -30.06 21.72 -59.89
CA PRO A 130 -31.05 22.78 -59.68
C PRO A 130 -31.92 22.53 -58.42
N GLY A 131 -31.71 23.35 -57.39
CA GLY A 131 -32.41 23.25 -56.11
C GLY A 131 -31.59 22.50 -55.06
N ALA A 132 -31.68 22.92 -53.80
CA ALA A 132 -30.89 22.36 -52.71
C ALA A 132 -31.52 21.07 -52.17
N GLU A 133 -30.77 19.98 -52.22
CA GLU A 133 -30.11 19.40 -51.02
C GLU A 133 -28.62 19.28 -51.39
N ALA A 134 -27.63 19.52 -50.51
CA ALA A 134 -27.31 18.65 -49.38
C ALA A 134 -27.33 17.17 -49.78
N SER A 135 -26.73 16.84 -50.94
CA SER A 135 -26.77 15.50 -51.51
C SER A 135 -26.23 14.49 -50.50
N GLY A 136 -27.09 13.54 -50.11
CA GLY A 136 -26.75 12.43 -49.23
C GLY A 136 -25.88 11.43 -49.97
N ASP A 137 -24.69 11.88 -50.37
CA ASP A 137 -23.77 11.14 -51.21
C ASP A 137 -23.40 9.82 -50.54
N ALA A 138 -23.98 8.71 -51.00
CA ALA A 138 -23.57 7.41 -50.51
C ALA A 138 -22.13 7.14 -50.96
N VAL A 139 -21.28 6.78 -50.00
CA VAL A 139 -19.87 6.46 -50.16
C VAL A 139 -19.62 5.08 -49.59
N VAL A 140 -18.89 4.25 -50.32
CA VAL A 140 -18.37 2.96 -49.85
C VAL A 140 -16.87 2.93 -50.11
N THR A 141 -16.10 2.52 -49.09
CA THR A 141 -14.66 2.35 -49.18
C THR A 141 -14.33 0.89 -48.89
N ILE A 142 -13.42 0.32 -49.69
CA ILE A 142 -12.83 -1.00 -49.47
C ILE A 142 -11.30 -0.88 -49.50
N THR A 143 -10.63 -1.82 -48.84
CA THR A 143 -9.18 -1.99 -48.94
C THR A 143 -8.91 -3.10 -49.95
N VAL A 144 -8.01 -2.87 -50.90
CA VAL A 144 -7.60 -3.86 -51.91
C VAL A 144 -6.08 -4.01 -51.88
N VAL A 145 -5.59 -5.24 -51.96
CA VAL A 145 -4.16 -5.58 -52.10
C VAL A 145 -3.88 -5.89 -53.57
N ILE A 146 -2.80 -5.31 -54.11
CA ILE A 146 -2.26 -5.54 -55.45
C ILE A 146 -0.94 -6.32 -55.29
N PRO A 147 -0.80 -7.52 -55.89
CA PRO A 147 0.40 -8.35 -55.77
C PRO A 147 1.57 -7.84 -56.65
N PRO A 148 2.82 -8.28 -56.39
CA PRO A 148 3.96 -8.08 -57.30
C PRO A 148 3.82 -8.91 -58.58
N GLN A 149 4.60 -8.58 -59.62
CA GLN A 149 4.39 -9.11 -60.98
C GLN A 149 4.98 -10.51 -61.23
N CYS A 150 6.03 -10.92 -60.52
CA CYS A 150 6.68 -12.24 -60.73
C CYS A 150 5.89 -13.43 -60.15
N SER A 151 4.97 -13.18 -59.21
CA SER A 151 4.25 -14.21 -58.44
C SER A 151 3.25 -15.07 -59.24
N ASP A 152 3.01 -14.82 -60.53
CA ASP A 152 2.04 -15.59 -61.34
C ASP A 152 2.60 -16.34 -62.57
N ALA A 153 3.92 -16.27 -62.79
CA ALA A 153 4.64 -16.98 -63.85
C ALA A 153 4.08 -16.73 -65.29
N LEU A 154 3.67 -15.49 -65.56
CA LEU A 154 3.27 -15.01 -66.88
C LEU A 154 4.25 -13.96 -67.40
N ASP A 155 4.59 -14.07 -68.70
CA ASP A 155 5.15 -13.00 -69.54
C ASP A 155 4.17 -11.80 -69.51
N ASN A 156 4.47 -10.80 -68.68
CA ASN A 156 3.58 -9.67 -68.39
C ASN A 156 3.99 -8.37 -69.12
N ASP A 157 5.26 -8.24 -69.53
CA ASP A 157 5.79 -7.19 -70.41
C ASP A 157 5.47 -7.45 -71.90
N GLY A 158 5.43 -8.71 -72.33
CA GLY A 158 5.02 -9.15 -73.67
C GLY A 158 6.15 -9.45 -74.65
N ASP A 159 7.42 -9.57 -74.22
CA ASP A 159 8.55 -9.92 -75.10
C ASP A 159 8.64 -11.43 -75.44
N GLY A 160 8.09 -12.29 -74.60
CA GLY A 160 7.98 -13.74 -74.79
C GLY A 160 8.80 -14.62 -73.84
N GLU A 161 9.60 -14.03 -72.95
CA GLU A 161 10.31 -14.73 -71.86
C GLU A 161 9.78 -14.25 -70.48
N VAL A 162 10.25 -14.83 -69.37
CA VAL A 162 9.92 -14.38 -68.00
C VAL A 162 11.24 -14.09 -67.32
N ASP A 163 11.61 -12.81 -67.25
CA ASP A 163 12.99 -12.40 -66.96
C ASP A 163 13.10 -11.12 -66.12
N SER A 164 14.32 -10.63 -65.96
CA SER A 164 14.68 -9.40 -65.26
C SER A 164 14.05 -8.08 -65.77
N ASN A 165 13.25 -8.09 -66.83
CA ASN A 165 12.49 -6.93 -67.31
C ASN A 165 11.10 -6.80 -66.65
N ASP A 166 10.52 -7.88 -66.11
CA ASP A 166 9.30 -7.82 -65.29
C ASP A 166 9.60 -7.20 -63.90
N ASP A 167 8.72 -6.31 -63.43
CA ASP A 167 9.01 -5.34 -62.35
C ASP A 167 8.98 -6.01 -60.95
N GLY A 168 10.05 -6.75 -60.67
CA GLY A 168 10.30 -7.52 -59.45
C GLY A 168 11.33 -8.66 -59.56
N CYS A 169 11.63 -9.11 -60.78
CA CYS A 169 12.44 -10.30 -61.07
C CYS A 169 13.94 -9.98 -61.16
N SER A 170 14.83 -10.98 -61.02
CA SER A 170 16.28 -10.73 -60.85
C SER A 170 17.25 -11.42 -61.82
N ASP A 171 16.89 -12.54 -62.46
CA ASP A 171 17.69 -13.24 -63.48
C ASP A 171 16.76 -14.09 -64.39
N PRO A 172 16.95 -14.19 -65.73
CA PRO A 172 16.16 -15.05 -66.64
C PRO A 172 15.99 -16.56 -66.32
N ASP A 173 16.68 -17.12 -65.31
CA ASP A 173 16.46 -18.50 -64.83
C ASP A 173 15.57 -18.57 -63.55
N ASP A 174 15.05 -17.42 -63.07
CA ASP A 174 14.37 -17.25 -61.78
C ASP A 174 12.93 -17.80 -61.75
N ASN A 175 12.80 -19.13 -61.79
CA ASN A 175 11.64 -19.85 -61.24
C ASN A 175 11.84 -20.19 -59.74
N GLY A 176 12.74 -19.46 -59.06
CA GLY A 176 13.30 -19.77 -57.76
C GLY A 176 12.74 -18.93 -56.62
N GLU A 177 11.47 -18.51 -56.67
CA GLU A 177 10.77 -17.91 -55.53
C GLU A 177 10.56 -18.94 -54.40
N ASN A 178 11.66 -19.28 -53.72
CA ASN A 178 11.67 -19.99 -52.45
C ASN A 178 11.01 -19.11 -51.40
N LEU A 179 9.78 -19.44 -51.04
CA LEU A 179 9.00 -18.64 -50.11
C LEU A 179 9.60 -18.74 -48.69
N PRO A 180 9.59 -17.65 -47.89
CA PRO A 180 10.10 -17.70 -46.53
C PRO A 180 9.17 -18.53 -45.63
N PRO A 181 9.71 -19.43 -44.77
CA PRO A 181 8.90 -20.31 -43.92
C PRO A 181 7.89 -19.59 -43.01
N VAL A 182 6.70 -20.14 -42.82
CA VAL A 182 5.65 -19.56 -41.98
C VAL A 182 5.80 -20.02 -40.53
N ILE A 183 6.39 -19.17 -39.68
CA ILE A 183 6.47 -19.41 -38.23
C ILE A 183 5.14 -19.06 -37.54
N THR A 184 4.55 -20.03 -36.85
CA THR A 184 3.36 -19.87 -36.00
C THR A 184 3.73 -19.99 -34.52
N LEU A 185 3.40 -18.98 -33.71
CA LEU A 185 3.62 -19.00 -32.27
C LEU A 185 2.61 -19.93 -31.57
N LEU A 186 3.06 -20.74 -30.62
CA LEU A 186 2.19 -21.59 -29.80
C LEU A 186 1.75 -20.84 -28.52
N GLY A 187 0.44 -20.73 -28.26
CA GLY A 187 -0.04 -19.93 -27.13
C GLY A 187 0.24 -18.42 -27.26
N ASP A 188 0.06 -17.68 -26.17
CA ASP A 188 -0.25 -16.26 -26.23
C ASP A 188 0.87 -15.32 -26.71
N ASN A 189 0.46 -14.17 -27.24
CA ASN A 189 1.31 -13.04 -27.60
C ASN A 189 0.50 -11.71 -27.47
N PRO A 190 0.77 -10.84 -26.48
CA PRO A 190 1.79 -10.99 -25.45
C PRO A 190 1.49 -12.14 -24.49
N LEU A 191 2.52 -12.91 -24.13
CA LEU A 191 2.45 -13.90 -23.06
C LEU A 191 2.67 -13.21 -21.72
N ILE A 192 1.69 -13.27 -20.83
CA ILE A 192 1.78 -12.66 -19.50
C ILE A 192 2.55 -13.60 -18.56
N VAL A 193 3.54 -13.07 -17.84
CA VAL A 193 4.37 -13.83 -16.89
C VAL A 193 4.47 -13.05 -15.57
N SER A 194 4.38 -13.74 -14.45
CA SER A 194 4.49 -13.14 -13.11
C SER A 194 5.94 -12.83 -12.76
N GLN A 195 6.18 -11.70 -12.06
CA GLN A 195 7.50 -11.33 -11.61
C GLN A 195 8.14 -12.45 -10.76
N SER A 196 9.41 -12.72 -11.04
CA SER A 196 10.24 -13.79 -10.43
C SER A 196 9.72 -15.23 -10.62
N SER A 197 8.69 -15.47 -11.44
CA SER A 197 8.29 -16.84 -11.80
C SER A 197 9.29 -17.48 -12.78
N ILE A 198 9.26 -18.80 -12.89
CA ILE A 198 9.97 -19.49 -13.97
C ILE A 198 9.28 -19.15 -15.30
N PHE A 199 10.04 -18.63 -16.27
CA PHE A 199 9.57 -18.50 -17.65
C PHE A 199 9.78 -19.82 -18.39
N THR A 200 8.68 -20.50 -18.71
CA THR A 200 8.65 -21.61 -19.67
C THR A 200 8.21 -21.06 -21.02
N ASP A 201 8.98 -21.30 -22.07
CA ASP A 201 8.64 -20.87 -23.42
C ASP A 201 7.70 -21.91 -24.09
N PRO A 202 6.48 -21.52 -24.51
CA PRO A 202 5.60 -22.40 -25.29
C PRO A 202 6.16 -22.82 -26.66
N GLY A 203 7.17 -22.10 -27.17
CA GLY A 203 7.76 -22.33 -28.49
C GLY A 203 6.91 -21.82 -29.65
N ALA A 204 7.18 -22.39 -30.82
CA ALA A 204 6.58 -22.09 -32.12
C ALA A 204 6.69 -23.32 -33.03
N THR A 205 5.91 -23.35 -34.12
CA THR A 205 6.05 -24.30 -35.24
C THR A 205 6.42 -23.54 -36.52
N ALA A 206 7.07 -24.20 -37.47
CA ALA A 206 7.41 -23.61 -38.78
C ALA A 206 7.00 -24.57 -39.89
N LEU A 207 6.20 -24.08 -40.83
CA LEU A 207 5.82 -24.80 -42.04
C LEU A 207 6.27 -24.02 -43.27
N ASP A 208 6.83 -24.74 -44.21
CA ASP A 208 7.32 -24.27 -45.48
C ASP A 208 6.61 -25.02 -46.63
N SER A 209 6.42 -24.37 -47.78
CA SER A 209 5.74 -24.95 -48.94
C SER A 209 6.62 -25.89 -49.76
N GLU A 210 7.93 -25.67 -49.74
CA GLU A 210 8.93 -26.36 -50.54
C GLU A 210 9.63 -27.47 -49.71
N ASP A 211 10.00 -27.16 -48.46
CA ASP A 211 10.69 -28.08 -47.53
C ASP A 211 9.78 -28.77 -46.49
N GLY A 212 8.58 -28.25 -46.22
CA GLY A 212 7.62 -28.85 -45.27
C GLY A 212 7.80 -28.45 -43.81
N ASP A 213 7.87 -29.41 -42.87
CA ASP A 213 7.90 -29.12 -41.43
C ASP A 213 9.32 -28.82 -40.92
N LEU A 214 9.64 -27.52 -40.87
CA LEU A 214 10.91 -26.98 -40.37
C LEU A 214 10.91 -26.71 -38.86
N THR A 215 9.87 -27.10 -38.11
CA THR A 215 9.73 -26.82 -36.66
C THR A 215 10.96 -27.21 -35.84
N SER A 216 11.63 -28.32 -36.19
CA SER A 216 12.84 -28.78 -35.48
C SER A 216 14.10 -27.94 -35.72
N GLY A 217 14.08 -27.06 -36.74
CA GLY A 217 15.17 -26.13 -37.06
C GLY A 217 15.03 -24.75 -36.40
N ILE A 218 13.95 -24.48 -35.65
CA ILE A 218 13.69 -23.16 -35.06
C ILE A 218 14.75 -22.82 -33.98
N LEU A 219 15.44 -21.70 -34.19
CA LEU A 219 16.36 -21.08 -33.24
C LEU A 219 15.62 -20.01 -32.43
N ALA A 220 15.36 -20.27 -31.15
CA ALA A 220 14.72 -19.33 -30.23
C ALA A 220 15.77 -18.51 -29.45
N SER A 221 15.67 -17.18 -29.50
CA SER A 221 16.63 -16.23 -28.95
C SER A 221 15.95 -15.10 -28.15
N GLY A 222 16.75 -14.26 -27.49
CA GLY A 222 16.28 -13.27 -26.50
C GLY A 222 16.10 -13.89 -25.11
N ALA A 223 16.49 -13.15 -24.07
CA ALA A 223 16.38 -13.60 -22.68
C ALA A 223 15.25 -12.84 -21.96
N VAL A 224 14.35 -13.58 -21.30
CA VAL A 224 13.34 -13.02 -20.41
C VAL A 224 13.90 -13.00 -19.00
N ASN A 225 14.02 -11.81 -18.38
CA ASN A 225 14.39 -11.70 -16.98
C ASN A 225 13.13 -11.45 -16.15
N THR A 226 12.48 -12.50 -15.68
CA THR A 226 11.25 -12.38 -14.88
C THR A 226 11.45 -11.64 -13.57
N GLY A 227 12.68 -11.49 -13.07
CA GLY A 227 12.97 -10.70 -11.86
C GLY A 227 12.72 -9.19 -12.03
N VAL A 228 12.60 -8.68 -13.25
CA VAL A 228 12.38 -7.26 -13.56
C VAL A 228 11.10 -7.10 -14.38
N LEU A 229 10.32 -6.06 -14.05
CA LEU A 229 9.05 -5.76 -14.72
C LEU A 229 9.28 -5.15 -16.10
N GLY A 230 8.43 -5.50 -17.07
CA GLY A 230 8.44 -4.93 -18.42
C GLY A 230 8.19 -5.95 -19.53
N ASP A 231 8.25 -5.46 -20.77
CA ASP A 231 8.08 -6.29 -21.97
C ASP A 231 9.43 -6.78 -22.49
N TYR A 232 9.57 -8.11 -22.56
CA TYR A 232 10.73 -8.80 -23.12
C TYR A 232 10.40 -9.37 -24.50
N ILE A 233 11.37 -9.44 -25.40
CA ILE A 233 11.16 -10.01 -26.75
C ILE A 233 11.88 -11.36 -26.84
N ARG A 234 11.12 -12.41 -27.15
CA ARG A 234 11.64 -13.70 -27.64
C ARG A 234 11.51 -13.72 -29.16
N THR A 235 12.62 -13.93 -29.86
CA THR A 235 12.67 -13.98 -31.32
C THR A 235 12.94 -15.41 -31.77
N TYR A 236 12.04 -15.96 -32.58
CA TYR A 236 12.17 -17.26 -33.23
C TYR A 236 12.62 -17.02 -34.67
N MET A 237 13.65 -17.75 -35.11
CA MET A 237 14.14 -17.71 -36.48
C MET A 237 14.24 -19.14 -37.02
N VAL A 238 13.99 -19.33 -38.31
CA VAL A 238 14.22 -20.59 -39.00
C VAL A 238 14.78 -20.30 -40.39
N LEU A 239 15.56 -21.24 -40.91
CA LEU A 239 16.17 -21.23 -42.24
C LEU A 239 15.66 -22.46 -43.00
N ASP A 240 15.31 -22.30 -44.27
CA ASP A 240 15.01 -23.41 -45.18
C ASP A 240 16.29 -24.01 -45.82
N SER A 241 16.13 -24.91 -46.79
CA SER A 241 17.25 -25.55 -47.50
C SER A 241 17.95 -24.65 -48.52
N GLN A 242 17.39 -23.49 -48.85
CA GLN A 242 17.91 -22.54 -49.86
C GLN A 242 18.42 -21.23 -49.24
N GLU A 243 18.60 -21.22 -47.91
CA GLU A 243 19.12 -20.12 -47.09
C GLU A 243 18.22 -18.86 -47.00
N VAL A 244 16.92 -18.95 -47.29
CA VAL A 244 15.96 -17.90 -46.92
C VAL A 244 15.53 -18.11 -45.46
N TRP A 245 15.32 -17.01 -44.73
CA TRP A 245 15.00 -17.04 -43.31
C TRP A 245 13.67 -16.34 -43.02
N ALA A 246 12.95 -16.90 -42.06
CA ALA A 246 11.78 -16.28 -41.46
C ALA A 246 12.04 -15.91 -40.00
N SER A 247 11.25 -14.97 -39.48
CA SER A 247 11.26 -14.67 -38.05
C SER A 247 9.88 -14.30 -37.49
N ALA A 248 9.67 -14.63 -36.22
CA ALA A 248 8.51 -14.21 -35.45
C ALA A 248 8.95 -13.73 -34.05
N GLN A 249 8.20 -12.82 -33.45
CA GLN A 249 8.48 -12.30 -32.11
C GLN A 249 7.29 -12.50 -31.16
N ARG A 250 7.58 -13.08 -29.99
CA ARG A 250 6.67 -13.11 -28.84
C ARG A 250 7.10 -12.02 -27.87
N THR A 251 6.19 -11.11 -27.56
CA THR A 251 6.31 -10.23 -26.38
C THR A 251 5.98 -11.06 -25.14
N VAL A 252 6.90 -11.12 -24.20
CA VAL A 252 6.71 -11.72 -22.87
C VAL A 252 6.62 -10.59 -21.86
N ARG A 253 5.40 -10.31 -21.42
CA ARG A 253 5.07 -9.18 -20.53
C ARG A 253 5.20 -9.65 -19.09
N VAL A 254 6.27 -9.22 -18.42
CA VAL A 254 6.51 -9.48 -17.01
C VAL A 254 5.81 -8.42 -16.17
N VAL A 255 4.75 -8.82 -15.48
CA VAL A 255 3.97 -7.99 -14.56
C VAL A 255 4.18 -8.42 -13.13
N VAL A 256 3.90 -7.54 -12.17
CA VAL A 256 3.67 -7.98 -10.79
C VAL A 256 2.52 -8.97 -10.84
N GLN A 257 2.62 -10.10 -10.14
CA GLN A 257 1.43 -10.94 -9.94
C GLN A 257 0.42 -10.10 -9.16
N ALA A 258 -0.71 -9.77 -9.79
CA ALA A 258 -1.84 -9.22 -9.07
C ALA A 258 -2.25 -10.27 -8.04
N VAL A 259 -2.09 -9.95 -6.76
CA VAL A 259 -2.65 -10.77 -5.67
C VAL A 259 -4.14 -10.44 -5.65
N GLU A 260 -4.92 -11.16 -6.47
CA GLU A 260 -6.37 -11.10 -6.47
C GLU A 260 -6.88 -11.29 -5.04
N ASN A 261 -7.67 -10.34 -4.53
CA ASN A 261 -8.13 -10.33 -3.13
C ASN A 261 -9.65 -10.17 -2.98
N THR A 262 -10.40 -10.49 -4.04
CA THR A 262 -11.87 -10.61 -4.11
C THR A 262 -12.22 -11.56 -5.28
N LEU A 263 -12.13 -12.88 -5.13
CA LEU A 263 -13.09 -13.76 -4.44
C LEU A 263 -14.52 -13.79 -5.04
N LEU A 264 -14.65 -14.38 -6.25
CA LEU A 264 -15.76 -15.27 -6.69
C LEU A 264 -17.23 -14.76 -6.61
N LEU A 265 -17.51 -13.51 -6.26
CA LEU A 265 -18.87 -13.02 -5.93
C LEU A 265 -19.48 -12.10 -7.00
N CYS A 266 -18.67 -11.30 -7.69
CA CYS A 266 -19.11 -10.50 -8.84
C CYS A 266 -19.38 -11.41 -10.06
N SER A 267 -20.43 -11.11 -10.83
CA SER A 267 -21.19 -12.19 -11.47
C SER A 267 -20.79 -12.55 -12.91
N ASP A 268 -20.12 -11.65 -13.63
CA ASP A 268 -19.72 -11.83 -15.03
C ASP A 268 -18.23 -11.55 -15.31
N THR A 269 -17.44 -11.16 -14.31
CA THR A 269 -16.01 -10.81 -14.39
C THR A 269 -15.68 -9.64 -15.32
N ILE A 270 -16.61 -8.69 -15.49
CA ILE A 270 -16.42 -7.49 -16.33
C ILE A 270 -16.08 -6.27 -15.46
N ASP A 271 -14.90 -5.70 -15.69
CA ASP A 271 -14.53 -4.31 -15.36
C ASP A 271 -15.60 -3.34 -15.92
N ASN A 272 -16.52 -2.88 -15.06
CA ASN A 272 -17.69 -2.10 -15.46
C ASN A 272 -17.74 -0.67 -14.88
N ASP A 273 -16.74 -0.26 -14.10
CA ASP A 273 -16.41 1.14 -13.80
C ASP A 273 -15.27 1.73 -14.67
N ASN A 274 -14.41 0.85 -15.23
CA ASN A 274 -13.20 1.15 -16.02
C ASN A 274 -11.96 1.66 -15.26
N ASP A 275 -11.81 1.29 -13.98
CA ASP A 275 -10.54 1.36 -13.22
C ASP A 275 -9.46 0.38 -13.73
N SER A 276 -9.85 -0.68 -14.46
CA SER A 276 -9.02 -1.83 -14.87
C SER A 276 -8.79 -2.91 -13.77
N ARG A 277 -9.70 -3.00 -12.81
CA ARG A 277 -9.86 -4.14 -11.87
C ARG A 277 -11.22 -4.82 -12.07
N VAL A 278 -11.53 -5.78 -11.21
CA VAL A 278 -12.89 -6.27 -10.94
C VAL A 278 -12.97 -6.35 -9.41
N ASP A 279 -13.70 -5.44 -8.76
CA ASP A 279 -13.73 -5.35 -7.29
C ASP A 279 -15.09 -4.94 -6.67
N LEU A 280 -15.16 -3.94 -5.79
CA LEU A 280 -16.37 -3.53 -5.08
C LEU A 280 -16.96 -2.23 -5.61
N ASP A 281 -16.20 -1.43 -6.38
CA ASP A 281 -16.70 -0.23 -7.04
C ASP A 281 -17.57 -0.56 -8.28
N ASP A 282 -17.48 -1.79 -8.80
CA ASP A 282 -18.29 -2.33 -9.89
C ASP A 282 -19.82 -2.36 -9.59
N PRO A 283 -20.66 -1.67 -10.38
CA PRO A 283 -22.12 -1.63 -10.22
C PRO A 283 -22.89 -2.96 -10.01
N ASP A 284 -22.48 -4.11 -10.57
CA ASP A 284 -23.17 -5.39 -10.31
C ASP A 284 -22.86 -5.97 -8.92
N CYS A 285 -21.66 -5.68 -8.39
CA CYS A 285 -21.22 -6.03 -7.05
C CYS A 285 -21.95 -5.23 -5.94
N SER A 286 -22.76 -4.23 -6.28
CA SER A 286 -23.52 -3.35 -5.36
C SER A 286 -24.51 -4.05 -4.41
N THR A 287 -24.78 -5.34 -4.62
CA THR A 287 -25.53 -6.20 -3.69
C THR A 287 -24.66 -6.74 -2.54
N PHE A 288 -23.34 -6.76 -2.72
CA PHE A 288 -22.32 -7.20 -1.75
C PHE A 288 -21.68 -6.05 -0.95
N ILE A 289 -21.88 -4.79 -1.35
CA ILE A 289 -21.51 -3.61 -0.54
C ILE A 289 -22.30 -3.64 0.79
N PRO A 290 -21.63 -3.70 1.96
CA PRO A 290 -22.27 -3.66 3.28
C PRO A 290 -23.15 -2.42 3.50
N LYS A 291 -24.26 -2.57 4.24
CA LYS A 291 -25.26 -1.50 4.43
C LYS A 291 -25.67 -1.34 5.90
N LEU A 292 -25.10 -0.35 6.56
CA LEU A 292 -25.48 0.06 7.91
C LEU A 292 -26.62 1.08 7.84
N THR A 293 -27.71 0.83 8.55
CA THR A 293 -28.77 1.82 8.79
C THR A 293 -28.56 2.43 10.16
N VAL A 294 -28.46 3.76 10.27
CA VAL A 294 -28.37 4.46 11.55
C VAL A 294 -29.65 5.24 11.80
N VAL A 295 -30.38 4.86 12.84
CA VAL A 295 -31.59 5.53 13.33
C VAL A 295 -31.23 6.41 14.52
N LYS A 296 -31.73 7.65 14.52
CA LYS A 296 -31.71 8.52 15.70
C LYS A 296 -33.12 8.54 16.28
N HIS A 297 -33.24 8.18 17.55
CA HIS A 297 -34.46 8.35 18.32
C HIS A 297 -34.27 9.44 19.37
N VAL A 298 -35.27 10.30 19.56
CA VAL A 298 -35.29 11.31 20.61
C VAL A 298 -36.56 11.19 21.45
N ILE A 299 -36.36 10.99 22.76
CA ILE A 299 -37.42 11.07 23.75
C ILE A 299 -37.40 12.49 24.35
N ASN A 300 -38.59 13.03 24.61
CA ASN A 300 -38.83 14.37 25.13
C ASN A 300 -40.02 14.31 26.11
N ASP A 301 -39.93 13.47 27.15
CA ASP A 301 -41.01 13.27 28.12
C ASP A 301 -40.86 14.09 29.41
N ASN A 302 -39.68 14.69 29.64
CA ASN A 302 -39.38 15.56 30.78
C ASN A 302 -39.34 17.08 30.47
N GLY A 303 -39.64 17.49 29.23
CA GLY A 303 -39.79 18.89 28.81
C GLY A 303 -38.80 19.39 27.76
N GLY A 304 -37.94 18.51 27.25
CA GLY A 304 -37.06 18.73 26.11
C GLY A 304 -37.81 19.06 24.82
N VAL A 305 -37.08 19.61 23.84
CA VAL A 305 -37.64 20.11 22.58
C VAL A 305 -36.80 19.80 21.33
N LYS A 306 -35.68 19.07 21.47
CA LYS A 306 -34.82 18.74 20.32
C LYS A 306 -35.46 17.68 19.42
N LEU A 307 -35.21 17.80 18.13
CA LEU A 307 -35.56 16.82 17.10
C LEU A 307 -34.34 15.94 16.79
N ALA A 308 -34.55 14.76 16.20
CA ALA A 308 -33.46 13.88 15.75
C ALA A 308 -32.43 14.58 14.86
N SER A 309 -32.85 15.55 14.05
CA SER A 309 -32.00 16.36 13.17
C SER A 309 -31.08 17.35 13.89
N ASP A 310 -31.31 17.62 15.17
CA ASP A 310 -30.55 18.58 15.97
C ASP A 310 -29.28 17.94 16.58
N PHE A 311 -29.10 16.64 16.35
CA PHE A 311 -27.96 15.84 16.77
C PHE A 311 -27.15 15.41 15.54
N THR A 312 -25.83 15.58 15.59
CA THR A 312 -24.91 15.22 14.50
C THR A 312 -24.23 13.89 14.83
N ILE A 313 -24.43 12.91 13.96
CA ILE A 313 -23.88 11.56 14.07
C ILE A 313 -22.59 11.46 13.26
N SER A 314 -21.65 10.65 13.75
CA SER A 314 -20.41 10.25 13.08
C SER A 314 -20.37 8.72 12.94
N VAL A 315 -19.91 8.25 11.78
CA VAL A 315 -19.66 6.83 11.50
C VAL A 315 -18.19 6.67 11.10
N ILE A 316 -17.46 5.91 11.91
CA ILE A 316 -16.08 5.51 11.69
C ILE A 316 -16.10 4.10 11.09
N GLY A 317 -15.57 3.96 9.88
CA GLY A 317 -15.46 2.70 9.14
C GLY A 317 -14.69 2.96 7.84
N SER A 318 -14.18 1.91 7.21
CA SER A 318 -13.48 2.05 5.92
C SER A 318 -14.47 2.49 4.84
N ASP A 319 -14.12 3.57 4.15
CA ASP A 319 -14.91 4.31 3.15
C ASP A 319 -16.41 4.49 3.47
N ALA A 320 -16.69 4.73 4.77
CA ALA A 320 -18.03 5.01 5.28
C ALA A 320 -18.64 6.26 4.65
N ASN A 321 -19.74 6.08 3.92
CA ASN A 321 -20.39 7.12 3.13
C ASN A 321 -21.93 7.10 3.32
N PRO A 322 -22.53 8.16 3.91
CA PRO A 322 -21.89 9.31 4.55
C PRO A 322 -21.28 8.96 5.93
N SER A 323 -20.07 9.45 6.21
CA SER A 323 -19.38 9.30 7.51
C SER A 323 -19.83 10.31 8.58
N SER A 324 -20.57 11.36 8.22
CA SER A 324 -21.25 12.22 9.20
C SER A 324 -22.50 12.87 8.62
N PHE A 325 -23.57 12.95 9.42
CA PHE A 325 -24.90 13.39 9.00
C PHE A 325 -25.77 13.79 10.22
N PRO A 326 -26.80 14.64 10.03
CA PRO A 326 -27.81 14.88 11.06
C PRO A 326 -28.70 13.64 11.28
N GLY A 327 -29.14 13.41 12.51
CA GLY A 327 -29.96 12.26 12.88
C GLY A 327 -31.34 12.19 12.22
N SER A 328 -31.87 10.98 12.10
CA SER A 328 -33.13 10.66 11.43
C SER A 328 -33.94 9.58 12.16
N GLU A 329 -35.18 9.89 12.55
CA GLU A 329 -36.16 8.93 13.12
C GLU A 329 -36.59 7.83 12.13
N VAL A 330 -36.38 8.04 10.82
CA VAL A 330 -36.63 7.01 9.78
C VAL A 330 -35.35 6.29 9.35
N GLY A 331 -34.22 6.62 9.96
CA GLY A 331 -32.89 6.12 9.60
C GLY A 331 -32.21 6.90 8.48
N THR A 332 -30.90 6.73 8.43
CA THR A 332 -29.98 7.08 7.32
C THR A 332 -29.28 5.79 6.90
N VAL A 333 -29.05 5.56 5.61
CA VAL A 333 -28.31 4.38 5.11
C VAL A 333 -26.89 4.81 4.73
N ILE A 334 -25.91 4.04 5.21
CA ILE A 334 -24.48 4.24 5.03
C ILE A 334 -23.92 2.99 4.32
N THR A 335 -23.14 3.19 3.27
CA THR A 335 -22.28 2.15 2.67
C THR A 335 -20.87 2.28 3.25
N LEU A 336 -20.19 1.15 3.46
CA LEU A 336 -18.84 1.06 4.01
C LEU A 336 -18.24 -0.29 3.63
N ASP A 337 -16.91 -0.43 3.65
CA ASP A 337 -16.26 -1.70 3.31
C ASP A 337 -16.49 -2.79 4.37
N PRO A 338 -16.29 -4.07 4.03
CA PRO A 338 -16.25 -5.17 5.00
C PRO A 338 -15.12 -4.96 6.01
N GLY A 339 -15.46 -4.72 7.27
CA GLY A 339 -14.49 -4.34 8.30
C GLY A 339 -15.14 -3.94 9.63
N SER A 340 -14.34 -3.40 10.54
CA SER A 340 -14.84 -2.84 11.79
C SER A 340 -15.46 -1.47 11.59
N TYR A 341 -16.57 -1.20 12.27
CA TYR A 341 -17.24 0.10 12.28
C TYR A 341 -17.67 0.51 13.69
N SER A 342 -17.83 1.81 13.90
CA SER A 342 -18.42 2.40 15.09
C SER A 342 -19.25 3.63 14.72
N VAL A 343 -20.40 3.77 15.35
CA VAL A 343 -21.30 4.93 15.26
C VAL A 343 -21.31 5.62 16.61
N ASP A 344 -21.14 6.94 16.63
CA ASP A 344 -21.34 7.73 17.85
C ASP A 344 -21.84 9.15 17.53
N GLU A 345 -22.16 9.90 18.58
CA GLU A 345 -22.75 11.23 18.56
C GLU A 345 -22.18 12.07 19.71
N VAL A 346 -21.92 13.36 19.46
CA VAL A 346 -21.43 14.28 20.49
C VAL A 346 -22.50 14.48 21.58
N ASP A 347 -22.09 14.31 22.84
CA ASP A 347 -23.01 14.42 23.98
C ASP A 347 -23.68 15.78 24.07
N ALA A 348 -25.00 15.76 24.32
CA ALA A 348 -25.87 16.91 24.13
C ALA A 348 -26.47 17.34 25.47
N GLN A 349 -26.09 18.51 25.97
CA GLN A 349 -26.58 19.07 27.24
C GLN A 349 -28.12 18.97 27.34
N GLY A 350 -28.57 18.45 28.50
CA GLY A 350 -29.98 18.17 28.80
C GLY A 350 -30.48 16.79 28.34
N TYR A 351 -29.63 15.94 27.77
CA TYR A 351 -30.02 14.61 27.28
C TYR A 351 -29.03 13.52 27.68
N SER A 352 -29.53 12.32 27.98
CA SER A 352 -28.76 11.11 28.21
C SER A 352 -28.66 10.29 26.93
N LYS A 353 -27.45 9.95 26.48
CA LYS A 353 -27.19 9.18 25.25
C LYS A 353 -27.14 7.68 25.55
N SER A 354 -27.76 6.87 24.70
CA SER A 354 -27.65 5.40 24.71
C SER A 354 -27.56 4.84 23.29
N LEU A 355 -26.81 3.75 23.11
CA LEU A 355 -26.55 3.13 21.80
C LEU A 355 -26.96 1.66 21.81
N SER A 356 -27.57 1.20 20.71
CA SER A 356 -27.87 -0.21 20.48
C SER A 356 -26.60 -1.04 20.22
N ALA A 357 -26.67 -2.36 20.42
CA ALA A 357 -25.52 -3.26 20.21
C ALA A 357 -24.92 -3.22 18.79
N ASP A 358 -25.73 -2.99 17.74
CA ASP A 358 -25.25 -2.88 16.35
C ASP A 358 -24.69 -1.47 16.00
N CYS A 359 -24.47 -0.59 16.99
CA CYS A 359 -23.75 0.67 16.77
C CYS A 359 -22.22 0.52 16.77
N SER A 360 -21.67 -0.63 17.16
CA SER A 360 -20.25 -0.94 16.92
C SER A 360 -20.03 -2.44 16.73
N GLY A 361 -19.01 -2.80 15.96
CA GLY A 361 -18.69 -4.19 15.66
C GLY A 361 -17.99 -4.34 14.31
N SER A 362 -18.14 -5.50 13.67
CA SER A 362 -17.73 -5.73 12.29
C SER A 362 -18.94 -5.95 11.38
N ILE A 363 -18.84 -5.53 10.12
CA ILE A 363 -19.83 -5.79 9.08
C ILE A 363 -19.18 -6.59 7.95
N GLY A 364 -19.81 -7.69 7.53
CA GLY A 364 -19.30 -8.58 6.48
C GLY A 364 -19.76 -8.19 5.06
N ILE A 365 -19.19 -8.85 4.05
CA ILE A 365 -19.62 -8.72 2.65
C ILE A 365 -21.12 -9.04 2.54
N GLY A 366 -21.91 -8.10 2.05
CA GLY A 366 -23.37 -8.23 1.90
C GLY A 366 -24.20 -8.15 3.19
N ASP A 367 -23.58 -7.93 4.35
CA ASP A 367 -24.31 -7.73 5.61
C ASP A 367 -25.13 -6.44 5.57
N SER A 368 -26.25 -6.43 6.29
CA SER A 368 -26.96 -5.21 6.64
C SER A 368 -27.36 -5.22 8.12
N ARG A 369 -27.12 -4.09 8.80
CA ARG A 369 -27.28 -3.91 10.24
C ARG A 369 -28.02 -2.62 10.54
N THR A 370 -28.58 -2.51 11.74
CA THR A 370 -29.30 -1.30 12.18
C THR A 370 -28.81 -0.84 13.55
N CYS A 371 -28.05 0.25 13.56
CA CYS A 371 -27.74 0.99 14.78
C CYS A 371 -28.90 1.92 15.12
N THR A 372 -29.31 1.94 16.39
CA THR A 372 -30.15 3.00 16.96
C THR A 372 -29.39 3.73 18.05
N ILE A 373 -29.26 5.05 17.92
CA ILE A 373 -28.87 5.95 19.01
C ILE A 373 -30.16 6.55 19.58
N THR A 374 -30.37 6.45 20.89
CA THR A 374 -31.50 7.07 21.59
C THR A 374 -30.97 8.11 22.55
N ASN A 375 -31.44 9.35 22.43
CA ASN A 375 -31.23 10.37 23.46
C ASN A 375 -32.55 10.66 24.17
N ASP A 376 -32.51 10.57 25.49
CA ASP A 376 -33.63 10.75 26.40
C ASP A 376 -33.44 12.06 27.18
N ASP A 377 -34.48 12.87 27.37
CA ASP A 377 -34.33 14.19 27.97
C ASP A 377 -34.24 14.09 29.50
N VAL A 378 -33.15 14.61 30.06
CA VAL A 378 -32.89 14.52 31.51
C VAL A 378 -33.86 15.45 32.22
N ALA A 379 -34.60 14.89 33.19
CA ALA A 379 -35.54 15.66 33.99
C ALA A 379 -34.84 16.85 34.67
N VAL A 380 -35.40 18.04 34.45
CA VAL A 380 -34.96 19.27 35.11
C VAL A 380 -35.35 19.17 36.59
N VAL A 381 -34.41 18.71 37.41
CA VAL A 381 -34.53 18.73 38.86
C VAL A 381 -34.55 20.21 39.29
N GLU A 382 -35.69 20.69 39.82
CA GLU A 382 -35.68 21.99 40.50
C GLU A 382 -34.76 21.88 41.73
N PRO A 383 -33.96 22.93 42.06
CA PRO A 383 -32.91 22.84 43.07
C PRO A 383 -33.50 22.63 44.48
N GLY A 384 -33.59 21.36 44.87
CA GLY A 384 -34.08 20.90 46.16
C GLY A 384 -34.02 19.36 46.24
N GLU A 385 -33.19 18.86 47.16
CA GLU A 385 -32.95 17.43 47.42
C GLU A 385 -32.22 16.66 46.29
N GLU A 386 -31.03 17.14 45.86
CA GLU A 386 -29.97 16.18 45.50
C GLU A 386 -29.36 15.58 46.77
N ASN A 387 -29.05 14.29 46.73
CA ASN A 387 -28.84 13.45 47.92
C ASN A 387 -27.41 12.88 48.01
N THR A 388 -26.40 13.76 47.93
CA THR A 388 -25.00 13.46 48.32
C THR A 388 -24.81 13.37 49.84
N LEU A 389 -25.80 13.83 50.61
CA LEU A 389 -25.84 13.99 52.07
C LEU A 389 -25.66 12.71 52.92
N GLU A 390 -25.46 11.52 52.32
CA GLU A 390 -25.17 10.28 53.06
C GLU A 390 -23.67 9.98 53.19
N PHE A 391 -22.79 10.76 52.54
CA PHE A 391 -21.33 10.54 52.56
C PHE A 391 -20.49 11.72 53.09
N CYS A 392 -20.94 12.97 52.95
CA CYS A 392 -20.27 14.12 53.56
C CYS A 392 -20.94 14.47 54.90
N THR A 393 -20.17 14.90 55.89
CA THR A 393 -20.52 14.76 57.32
C THR A 393 -21.13 16.02 57.95
N ASP A 394 -20.82 17.20 57.41
CA ASP A 394 -21.50 18.46 57.75
C ASP A 394 -22.33 19.03 56.60
N GLY A 395 -21.89 18.85 55.34
CA GLY A 395 -22.63 19.25 54.14
C GLY A 395 -22.53 20.74 53.84
N GLU A 396 -21.43 21.36 54.24
CA GLU A 396 -21.05 22.74 53.86
C GLU A 396 -20.04 22.67 52.69
N ASP A 397 -20.12 23.63 51.76
CA ASP A 397 -19.07 23.91 50.77
C ASP A 397 -17.79 24.33 51.54
N ASN A 398 -16.73 23.53 51.42
CA ASN A 398 -15.48 23.69 52.17
C ASN A 398 -14.27 24.06 51.28
N ASP A 399 -14.44 24.27 49.97
CA ASP A 399 -13.39 24.78 49.07
C ASP A 399 -13.74 26.02 48.21
N ASP A 400 -14.92 26.62 48.43
CA ASP A 400 -15.46 27.85 47.80
C ASP A 400 -15.80 27.71 46.29
N ASP A 401 -16.27 26.53 45.83
CA ASP A 401 -16.63 26.26 44.41
C ASP A 401 -18.14 26.40 44.06
N GLU A 402 -18.99 26.64 45.07
CA GLU A 402 -20.47 26.70 45.02
C GLU A 402 -21.20 25.34 44.91
N LEU A 403 -20.50 24.20 45.03
CA LEU A 403 -21.06 22.84 45.11
C LEU A 403 -20.82 22.17 46.49
N VAL A 404 -21.33 20.94 46.68
CA VAL A 404 -21.00 20.05 47.80
C VAL A 404 -20.77 18.65 47.23
N ASP A 405 -19.51 18.28 47.00
CA ASP A 405 -19.12 17.20 46.08
C ASP A 405 -17.90 16.37 46.56
N LEU A 406 -17.25 15.56 45.71
CA LEU A 406 -16.12 14.72 46.12
C LEU A 406 -14.77 15.44 46.25
N ASN A 407 -14.68 16.73 45.88
CA ASN A 407 -13.48 17.56 46.06
C ASN A 407 -13.37 18.12 47.49
N ASP A 408 -14.51 18.26 48.19
CA ASP A 408 -14.61 18.80 49.55
C ASP A 408 -13.66 18.12 50.56
N PRO A 409 -12.96 18.90 51.40
CA PRO A 409 -12.04 18.40 52.42
C PRO A 409 -12.56 17.32 53.38
N ASP A 410 -13.85 17.27 53.74
CA ASP A 410 -14.41 16.24 54.63
C ASP A 410 -14.85 14.96 53.86
N CYS A 411 -15.41 15.14 52.66
CA CYS A 411 -15.75 14.09 51.70
C CYS A 411 -14.50 13.29 51.26
N SER A 412 -13.30 13.84 51.41
CA SER A 412 -12.00 13.22 51.11
C SER A 412 -11.77 11.81 51.70
N SER A 413 -12.53 11.43 52.73
CA SER A 413 -12.49 10.07 53.32
C SER A 413 -13.17 8.99 52.45
N PHE A 414 -13.98 9.37 51.47
CA PHE A 414 -14.68 8.49 50.51
C PHE A 414 -14.05 8.46 49.12
N LEU A 415 -12.98 9.22 48.89
CA LEU A 415 -12.20 9.13 47.65
C LEU A 415 -11.58 7.73 47.50
N PRO A 416 -11.73 7.07 46.33
CA PRO A 416 -11.02 5.83 45.99
C PRO A 416 -9.50 5.91 46.26
N ARG A 417 -8.93 4.81 46.76
CA ARG A 417 -7.53 4.74 47.23
C ARG A 417 -6.76 3.64 46.52
N LEU A 418 -5.85 4.03 45.63
CA LEU A 418 -4.94 3.11 44.95
C LEU A 418 -3.56 3.17 45.61
N THR A 419 -3.14 2.06 46.22
CA THR A 419 -1.75 1.90 46.69
C THR A 419 -0.94 1.25 45.58
N VAL A 420 0.08 1.92 45.07
CA VAL A 420 0.97 1.40 44.04
C VAL A 420 2.31 1.02 44.65
N ILE A 421 2.61 -0.27 44.69
CA ILE A 421 3.85 -0.85 45.22
C ILE A 421 4.80 -1.14 44.06
N LYS A 422 6.06 -0.75 44.22
CA LYS A 422 7.15 -1.18 43.34
C LYS A 422 8.00 -2.22 44.03
N GLU A 423 7.96 -3.44 43.54
CA GLU A 423 8.88 -4.49 43.93
C GLU A 423 10.03 -4.59 42.92
N VAL A 424 11.24 -4.79 43.42
CA VAL A 424 12.43 -5.06 42.61
C VAL A 424 13.10 -6.27 43.21
N ILE A 425 13.20 -7.33 42.42
CA ILE A 425 13.97 -8.51 42.74
C ILE A 425 15.35 -8.33 42.07
N ASN A 426 16.39 -8.69 42.81
CA ASN A 426 17.80 -8.55 42.46
C ASN A 426 18.52 -9.86 42.84
N ASP A 427 18.00 -11.01 42.37
CA ASP A 427 18.52 -12.33 42.73
C ASP A 427 19.56 -12.90 41.74
N ASN A 428 19.83 -12.18 40.64
CA ASN A 428 20.75 -12.57 39.57
C ASN A 428 21.90 -11.57 39.29
N GLY A 429 22.11 -10.58 40.16
CA GLY A 429 23.22 -9.62 40.09
C GLY A 429 22.83 -8.19 39.75
N GLY A 430 21.52 -7.93 39.59
CA GLY A 430 20.94 -6.60 39.50
C GLY A 430 21.23 -5.73 40.74
N VAL A 431 21.21 -4.41 40.55
CA VAL A 431 21.57 -3.43 41.58
C VAL A 431 20.57 -2.27 41.71
N LYS A 432 19.51 -2.24 40.90
CA LYS A 432 18.51 -1.16 40.95
C LYS A 432 17.64 -1.23 42.20
N LEU A 433 17.24 -0.05 42.68
CA LEU A 433 16.28 0.14 43.76
C LEU A 433 14.90 0.46 43.19
N ALA A 434 13.85 0.29 44.00
CA ALA A 434 12.47 0.65 43.61
C ALA A 434 12.35 2.11 43.10
N SER A 435 13.16 3.02 43.62
CA SER A 435 13.25 4.43 43.22
C SER A 435 13.76 4.67 41.81
N ASP A 436 14.42 3.68 41.20
CA ASP A 436 15.11 3.82 39.91
C ASP A 436 14.18 3.54 38.71
N PHE A 437 12.90 3.33 39.01
CA PHE A 437 11.81 3.08 38.07
C PHE A 437 10.74 4.16 38.27
N THR A 438 10.23 4.73 37.16
CA THR A 438 9.18 5.75 37.19
C THR A 438 7.84 5.12 36.85
N LEU A 439 6.90 5.27 37.77
CA LEU A 439 5.53 4.79 37.65
C LEU A 439 4.63 5.89 37.09
N MET A 440 3.60 5.49 36.35
CA MET A 440 2.54 6.36 35.85
C MET A 440 1.17 5.79 36.21
N VAL A 441 0.24 6.66 36.61
CA VAL A 441 -1.14 6.30 36.94
C VAL A 441 -2.10 7.15 36.11
N THR A 442 -3.02 6.51 35.40
CA THR A 442 -4.08 7.17 34.64
C THR A 442 -5.45 6.90 35.25
N GLY A 443 -6.36 7.86 35.13
CA GLY A 443 -7.70 7.85 35.70
C GLY A 443 -8.21 9.28 35.91
N THR A 444 -9.48 9.43 36.30
CA THR A 444 -10.09 10.74 36.58
C THR A 444 -9.65 11.25 37.96
N GLY A 445 -9.28 12.53 38.09
CA GLY A 445 -8.96 13.14 39.39
C GLY A 445 -7.71 12.58 40.10
N VAL A 446 -6.77 11.96 39.36
CA VAL A 446 -5.56 11.34 39.93
C VAL A 446 -4.64 12.37 40.58
N SER A 447 -4.44 12.26 41.90
CA SER A 447 -3.66 13.24 42.68
C SER A 447 -2.15 13.21 42.44
N THR A 448 -1.59 12.07 42.02
CA THR A 448 -0.17 11.91 41.66
C THR A 448 0.00 11.04 40.41
N PRO A 449 -0.11 11.62 39.19
CA PRO A 449 -0.15 10.82 37.95
C PRO A 449 1.20 10.23 37.53
N SER A 450 2.31 10.67 38.11
CA SER A 450 3.61 9.99 37.98
C SER A 450 4.51 10.23 39.18
N PHE A 451 5.29 9.21 39.57
CA PHE A 451 6.17 9.22 40.74
C PHE A 451 7.22 8.11 40.65
N ALA A 452 8.33 8.25 41.39
CA ALA A 452 9.33 7.19 41.54
C ALA A 452 8.77 6.01 42.36
N GLY A 453 9.17 4.79 42.02
CA GLY A 453 8.67 3.58 42.67
C GLY A 453 9.01 3.46 44.15
N SER A 454 8.09 2.89 44.93
CA SER A 454 8.21 2.68 46.37
C SER A 454 7.87 1.23 46.75
N GLY A 455 8.83 0.53 47.38
CA GLY A 455 8.60 -0.80 47.98
C GLY A 455 7.75 -0.76 49.25
N ALA A 456 7.50 0.42 49.82
CA ALA A 456 6.51 0.64 50.88
C ALA A 456 5.11 0.98 50.33
N GLY A 457 4.98 1.09 49.00
CA GLY A 457 3.82 1.68 48.33
C GLY A 457 3.88 3.20 48.24
N THR A 458 3.21 3.74 47.23
CA THR A 458 2.80 5.14 47.11
C THR A 458 1.28 5.15 47.11
N LEU A 459 0.66 5.97 47.96
CA LEU A 459 -0.79 6.17 47.97
C LEU A 459 -1.17 7.21 46.91
N VAL A 460 -2.13 6.84 46.07
CA VAL A 460 -2.75 7.69 45.05
C VAL A 460 -4.25 7.74 45.32
N THR A 461 -4.84 8.93 45.20
CA THR A 461 -6.30 9.11 45.20
C THR A 461 -6.76 9.49 43.80
N LEU A 462 -7.99 9.10 43.46
CA LEU A 462 -8.63 9.30 42.18
C LEU A 462 -10.15 9.26 42.34
N LEU A 463 -10.89 9.85 41.40
CA LEU A 463 -12.35 9.77 41.39
C LEU A 463 -12.83 8.38 40.92
N PRO A 464 -14.07 7.96 41.27
CA PRO A 464 -14.61 6.67 40.85
C PRO A 464 -14.66 6.55 39.32
N GLY A 465 -14.20 5.43 38.78
CA GLY A 465 -14.08 5.26 37.33
C GLY A 465 -13.03 4.23 36.91
N ILE A 466 -12.58 4.32 35.67
CA ILE A 466 -11.53 3.46 35.09
C ILE A 466 -10.15 4.05 35.44
N TYR A 467 -9.20 3.19 35.78
CA TYR A 467 -7.81 3.54 36.03
C TYR A 467 -6.83 2.50 35.45
N SER A 468 -5.56 2.90 35.30
CA SER A 468 -4.44 1.98 35.04
C SER A 468 -3.11 2.46 35.61
N VAL A 469 -2.16 1.54 35.75
CA VAL A 469 -0.79 1.77 36.20
C VAL A 469 0.17 1.09 35.22
N ASP A 470 1.17 1.82 34.74
CA ASP A 470 2.29 1.27 33.94
C ASP A 470 3.62 1.92 34.37
N GLU A 471 4.71 1.43 33.80
CA GLU A 471 6.09 1.81 34.09
C GLU A 471 6.92 1.77 32.79
N GLU A 472 7.90 2.66 32.64
CA GLU A 472 8.82 2.61 31.49
C GLU A 472 9.76 1.39 31.54
N ASP A 473 9.90 0.71 30.39
CA ASP A 473 10.63 -0.55 30.30
C ASP A 473 12.14 -0.34 30.56
N SER A 474 12.69 -1.05 31.56
CA SER A 474 14.05 -0.84 32.07
C SER A 474 15.03 -1.92 31.62
N PHE A 475 16.11 -1.55 30.92
CA PHE A 475 17.19 -2.46 30.54
C PHE A 475 17.72 -3.27 31.73
N GLY A 476 17.94 -4.57 31.52
CA GLY A 476 18.39 -5.53 32.53
C GLY A 476 17.29 -6.09 33.45
N TYR A 477 16.02 -5.72 33.27
CA TYR A 477 14.91 -6.15 34.14
C TYR A 477 13.66 -6.54 33.35
N LEU A 478 12.98 -7.59 33.80
CA LEU A 478 11.67 -8.02 33.28
C LEU A 478 10.54 -7.50 34.17
N LYS A 479 9.71 -6.61 33.61
CA LYS A 479 8.50 -6.06 34.25
C LYS A 479 7.33 -7.03 34.22
N THR A 480 6.62 -7.15 35.35
CA THR A 480 5.33 -7.83 35.47
C THR A 480 4.38 -6.97 36.33
N SER A 481 3.08 -6.99 36.02
CA SER A 481 2.06 -6.16 36.68
C SER A 481 1.01 -7.03 37.37
N GLY A 482 0.65 -6.68 38.61
CA GLY A 482 -0.34 -7.39 39.41
C GLY A 482 -1.79 -7.13 39.00
N GLU A 483 -2.68 -7.97 39.53
CA GLU A 483 -4.11 -8.06 39.17
C GLU A 483 -4.88 -6.74 39.23
N ASN A 484 -4.58 -5.86 40.20
CA ASN A 484 -5.26 -4.56 40.37
C ASN A 484 -4.48 -3.38 39.76
N CYS A 485 -3.59 -3.61 38.79
CA CYS A 485 -2.89 -2.53 38.09
C CYS A 485 -3.70 -1.92 36.92
N SER A 486 -4.90 -2.42 36.63
CA SER A 486 -5.90 -1.72 35.81
C SER A 486 -7.32 -2.19 36.14
N GLY A 487 -8.33 -1.45 35.67
CA GLY A 487 -9.74 -1.79 35.82
C GLY A 487 -10.57 -0.61 36.29
N THR A 488 -11.70 -0.87 36.95
CA THR A 488 -12.49 0.15 37.64
C THR A 488 -12.18 0.22 39.13
N ILE A 489 -12.41 1.38 39.75
CA ILE A 489 -12.43 1.56 41.20
C ILE A 489 -13.70 2.33 41.62
N ALA A 490 -14.37 1.88 42.67
CA ALA A 490 -15.63 2.45 43.18
C ALA A 490 -15.42 3.44 44.34
N VAL A 491 -16.46 4.22 44.68
CA VAL A 491 -16.48 5.12 45.86
C VAL A 491 -16.03 4.38 47.12
N GLY A 492 -15.08 4.96 47.86
CA GLY A 492 -14.49 4.38 49.07
C GLY A 492 -13.66 3.11 48.88
N GLU A 493 -13.56 2.56 47.67
CA GLU A 493 -12.82 1.32 47.42
C GLU A 493 -11.31 1.55 47.54
N SER A 494 -10.62 0.60 48.17
CA SER A 494 -9.16 0.61 48.33
C SER A 494 -8.54 -0.58 47.59
N LYS A 495 -7.66 -0.31 46.63
CA LYS A 495 -6.96 -1.33 45.81
C LYS A 495 -5.45 -1.21 45.94
N THR A 496 -4.76 -2.32 45.70
CA THR A 496 -3.29 -2.37 45.70
C THR A 496 -2.79 -2.95 44.38
N CYS A 497 -2.14 -2.11 43.57
CA CYS A 497 -1.34 -2.54 42.43
C CYS A 497 0.09 -2.82 42.90
N THR A 498 0.68 -3.93 42.45
CA THR A 498 2.13 -4.16 42.56
C THR A 498 2.70 -4.31 41.16
N ILE A 499 3.71 -3.52 40.82
CA ILE A 499 4.56 -3.78 39.65
C ILE A 499 5.87 -4.39 40.18
N VAL A 500 6.22 -5.56 39.66
CA VAL A 500 7.41 -6.32 40.05
C VAL A 500 8.36 -6.34 38.87
N ASN A 501 9.59 -5.88 39.07
CA ASN A 501 10.66 -6.09 38.10
C ASN A 501 11.70 -7.03 38.68
N ASN A 502 11.92 -8.17 38.01
CA ASN A 502 13.00 -9.08 38.35
C ASN A 502 14.20 -8.84 37.42
N ASP A 503 15.42 -8.91 37.93
CA ASP A 503 16.57 -9.18 37.09
C ASP A 503 16.48 -10.66 36.64
N PRO A 504 16.33 -10.96 35.34
CA PRO A 504 16.38 -12.36 34.92
C PRO A 504 17.75 -12.94 35.26
N VAL A 505 17.82 -14.27 35.40
CA VAL A 505 19.10 -14.98 35.39
C VAL A 505 19.89 -14.47 34.19
N ALA A 506 21.16 -14.13 34.38
CA ALA A 506 22.07 -13.95 33.27
C ALA A 506 22.22 -15.31 32.59
N GLU A 507 21.31 -15.61 31.66
CA GLU A 507 21.18 -16.93 31.07
C GLU A 507 22.52 -17.35 30.49
N THR A 508 23.01 -18.50 30.92
CA THR A 508 23.87 -19.34 30.07
C THR A 508 23.02 -19.62 28.84
N VAL A 509 23.22 -18.80 27.80
CA VAL A 509 22.39 -18.78 26.60
C VAL A 509 22.33 -20.20 26.06
N GLU A 510 21.13 -20.72 25.75
CA GLU A 510 21.02 -21.95 24.97
C GLU A 510 21.47 -21.66 23.53
N GLU A 511 22.79 -21.52 23.33
CA GLU A 511 23.44 -21.39 22.05
C GLU A 511 23.42 -22.73 21.31
N ASN A 512 22.22 -23.13 20.87
CA ASN A 512 22.04 -23.98 19.71
C ASN A 512 22.42 -23.20 18.43
N ASN A 513 23.62 -22.59 18.42
CA ASN A 513 24.26 -21.88 17.30
C ASN A 513 24.89 -22.90 16.32
N LEU A 514 24.14 -23.96 16.02
CA LEU A 514 24.54 -25.12 15.23
C LEU A 514 24.71 -24.77 13.74
N GLU A 515 25.79 -24.07 13.39
CA GLU A 515 26.37 -24.06 12.03
C GLU A 515 27.77 -23.40 11.90
N ARG A 516 28.48 -23.05 12.99
CA ARG A 516 29.61 -22.10 12.92
C ARG A 516 31.04 -22.62 13.09
N CYS A 517 31.27 -23.84 13.58
CA CYS A 517 32.60 -24.47 13.64
C CYS A 517 32.63 -25.76 12.83
N THR A 518 33.77 -26.09 12.22
CA THR A 518 33.79 -26.83 10.94
C THR A 518 33.65 -28.34 11.02
N ASP A 519 33.89 -28.97 12.18
CA ASP A 519 33.70 -30.41 12.37
C ASP A 519 32.75 -30.78 13.53
N SER A 520 32.35 -29.79 14.34
CA SER A 520 31.40 -29.95 15.46
C SER A 520 31.88 -30.94 16.53
N GLN A 521 33.16 -30.84 16.92
CA GLN A 521 33.75 -31.62 18.01
C GLN A 521 34.34 -30.69 19.09
N ASP A 522 34.02 -31.00 20.35
CA ASP A 522 34.77 -30.63 21.55
C ASP A 522 36.27 -30.96 21.36
N ASN A 523 37.09 -29.96 21.08
CA ASN A 523 38.53 -30.11 20.81
C ASN A 523 39.42 -29.61 21.97
N ASP A 524 38.88 -28.88 22.95
CA ASP A 524 39.61 -28.43 24.15
C ASP A 524 39.31 -29.25 25.44
N GLY A 525 38.16 -29.93 25.50
CA GLY A 525 37.79 -30.93 26.50
C GLY A 525 36.85 -30.46 27.61
N ASP A 526 36.01 -29.44 27.39
CA ASP A 526 35.05 -28.90 28.38
C ASP A 526 33.62 -29.49 28.30
N GLU A 527 33.38 -30.42 27.38
CA GLU A 527 32.08 -31.04 27.03
C GLU A 527 31.09 -30.14 26.24
N LEU A 528 31.53 -28.97 25.74
CA LEU A 528 30.78 -28.07 24.85
C LEU A 528 31.39 -28.02 23.42
N THR A 529 30.95 -27.06 22.59
CA THR A 529 31.53 -26.76 21.27
C THR A 529 31.24 -25.29 20.98
N ASP A 530 32.14 -24.40 21.40
CA ASP A 530 31.87 -22.96 21.56
C ASP A 530 32.95 -22.07 20.88
N LEU A 531 33.08 -20.79 21.27
CA LEU A 531 34.08 -19.89 20.69
C LEU A 531 35.51 -20.02 21.26
N ASN A 532 35.70 -20.82 22.32
CA ASN A 532 37.01 -21.13 22.88
C ASN A 532 37.70 -22.29 22.12
N ASP A 533 36.93 -23.13 21.43
CA ASP A 533 37.44 -24.25 20.65
C ASP A 533 38.47 -23.78 19.59
N PRO A 534 39.64 -24.47 19.44
CA PRO A 534 40.77 -23.94 18.68
C PRO A 534 40.49 -23.61 17.20
N ASP A 535 39.57 -24.33 16.56
CA ASP A 535 39.19 -24.12 15.15
C ASP A 535 38.13 -23.03 14.94
N CYS A 536 37.40 -22.62 15.98
CA CYS A 536 36.46 -21.50 15.96
C CYS A 536 37.16 -20.12 15.92
N SER A 537 38.47 -20.09 16.14
CA SER A 537 39.35 -18.90 16.16
C SER A 537 39.32 -18.01 14.89
N ALA A 538 38.74 -18.48 13.79
CA ALA A 538 38.51 -17.70 12.57
C ALA A 538 37.44 -16.59 12.71
N PHE A 539 36.57 -16.65 13.73
CA PHE A 539 35.46 -15.70 13.93
C PHE A 539 35.68 -14.67 15.05
N MET A 540 36.79 -14.71 15.77
CA MET A 540 37.11 -13.69 16.77
C MET A 540 37.48 -12.35 16.12
N PRO A 541 36.86 -11.22 16.53
CA PRO A 541 37.25 -9.89 16.08
C PRO A 541 38.73 -9.59 16.35
N LYS A 542 39.39 -8.89 15.42
CA LYS A 542 40.82 -8.56 15.48
C LYS A 542 41.06 -7.07 15.33
N LEU A 543 41.88 -6.50 16.19
CA LEU A 543 42.28 -5.10 16.17
C LEU A 543 43.80 -5.00 16.04
N ASN A 544 44.26 -4.58 14.87
CA ASN A 544 45.66 -4.39 14.56
C ASN A 544 46.10 -2.98 14.98
N VAL A 545 46.84 -2.88 16.08
CA VAL A 545 47.30 -1.60 16.63
C VAL A 545 48.75 -1.33 16.27
N THR A 546 49.04 -0.12 15.82
CA THR A 546 50.36 0.36 15.35
C THR A 546 50.68 1.72 15.95
N VAL A 547 51.97 1.98 16.21
CA VAL A 547 52.47 3.21 16.81
C VAL A 547 53.61 3.81 15.98
N GLY A 548 53.36 5.02 15.46
CA GLY A 548 54.37 5.89 14.85
C GLY A 548 54.94 6.92 15.82
N MET A 549 56.17 7.35 15.57
CA MET A 549 56.84 8.45 16.25
C MET A 549 57.32 9.47 15.22
N THR A 550 57.08 10.75 15.49
CA THR A 550 57.67 11.90 14.82
C THR A 550 58.49 12.66 15.86
N ASN A 551 59.78 12.81 15.58
CA ASN A 551 60.76 13.42 16.48
C ASN A 551 61.43 14.59 15.75
N ASN A 552 60.67 15.64 15.47
CA ASN A 552 61.07 16.76 14.65
C ASN A 552 61.61 17.96 15.46
N ASP A 553 61.18 18.10 16.72
CA ASP A 553 61.49 19.22 17.63
C ASP A 553 62.59 18.91 18.69
N GLY A 554 63.18 17.72 18.65
CA GLY A 554 64.33 17.31 19.49
C GLY A 554 64.17 15.97 20.21
N GLY A 555 63.09 15.25 19.93
CA GLY A 555 62.73 13.97 20.52
C GLY A 555 63.71 12.84 20.23
N VAL A 556 63.82 11.92 21.19
CA VAL A 556 64.69 10.72 21.12
C VAL A 556 63.96 9.45 21.58
N LYS A 557 62.63 9.49 21.67
CA LYS A 557 61.82 8.33 22.07
C LYS A 557 61.52 7.40 20.89
N LEU A 558 61.28 6.14 21.21
CA LEU A 558 60.89 5.09 20.27
C LEU A 558 59.42 4.70 20.51
N PRO A 559 58.74 4.05 19.53
CA PRO A 559 57.36 3.58 19.72
C PRO A 559 57.14 2.73 20.97
N SER A 560 58.14 1.94 21.36
CA SER A 560 58.14 1.09 22.57
C SER A 560 58.20 1.86 23.89
N ASP A 561 58.50 3.17 23.88
CA ASP A 561 58.38 4.03 25.06
C ASP A 561 56.93 4.46 25.34
N ALA A 562 56.05 4.43 24.33
CA ALA A 562 54.65 4.79 24.50
C ALA A 562 53.83 3.61 25.07
N GLY A 563 53.01 3.91 26.08
CA GLY A 563 52.02 2.96 26.59
C GLY A 563 50.76 3.01 25.75
N VAL A 564 50.28 1.86 25.29
CA VAL A 564 49.00 1.68 24.57
C VAL A 564 48.01 0.95 25.49
N THR A 565 46.75 1.35 25.45
CA THR A 565 45.66 0.73 26.21
C THR A 565 44.45 0.53 25.30
N VAL A 566 43.93 -0.70 25.25
CA VAL A 566 42.72 -1.09 24.53
C VAL A 566 41.63 -1.41 25.56
N THR A 567 40.47 -0.78 25.37
CA THR A 567 39.27 -0.98 26.18
C THR A 567 38.17 -1.58 25.31
N GLY A 568 37.39 -2.50 25.88
CA GLY A 568 36.36 -3.29 25.20
C GLY A 568 36.01 -4.52 26.04
N THR A 569 35.15 -5.39 25.53
CA THR A 569 34.80 -6.68 26.17
C THR A 569 35.82 -7.75 25.79
N ASP A 570 36.25 -8.57 26.76
CA ASP A 570 37.15 -9.74 26.59
C ASP A 570 38.41 -9.50 25.75
N VAL A 571 39.05 -8.35 25.98
CA VAL A 571 40.28 -7.94 25.29
C VAL A 571 41.46 -8.80 25.72
N SER A 572 42.03 -9.58 24.80
CA SER A 572 43.09 -10.57 25.09
C SER A 572 44.45 -9.97 25.48
N ASN A 573 44.67 -8.69 25.21
CA ASN A 573 45.81 -7.93 25.75
C ASN A 573 45.47 -6.43 25.90
N PRO A 574 44.88 -5.99 27.04
CA PRO A 574 44.33 -4.64 27.16
C PRO A 574 45.39 -3.54 27.35
N SER A 575 46.68 -3.85 27.58
CA SER A 575 47.73 -2.82 27.58
C SER A 575 49.11 -3.37 27.23
N PHE A 576 49.82 -2.67 26.35
CA PHE A 576 51.11 -3.09 25.79
C PHE A 576 51.97 -1.89 25.35
N PRO A 577 53.30 -2.05 25.23
CA PRO A 577 54.17 -1.02 24.63
C PRO A 577 53.93 -0.88 23.12
N GLY A 578 54.06 0.33 22.61
CA GLY A 578 53.87 0.62 21.18
C GLY A 578 54.88 -0.06 20.25
N ASN A 579 54.46 -0.34 19.02
CA ASN A 579 55.26 -1.02 18.00
C ASN A 579 54.94 -0.47 16.60
N THR A 580 55.94 -0.38 15.72
CA THR A 580 55.73 0.01 14.31
C THR A 580 55.13 -1.12 13.48
N SER A 581 55.33 -2.37 13.90
CA SER A 581 54.66 -3.53 13.34
C SER A 581 53.30 -3.71 14.03
N PRO A 582 52.24 -4.15 13.33
CA PRO A 582 50.95 -4.41 13.95
C PRO A 582 51.03 -5.37 15.12
N THR A 583 50.55 -4.92 16.28
CA THR A 583 50.20 -5.78 17.41
C THR A 583 48.73 -6.17 17.24
N GLU A 584 48.46 -7.43 16.96
CA GLU A 584 47.09 -7.95 16.91
C GLU A 584 46.54 -8.11 18.32
N VAL A 585 45.32 -7.64 18.54
CA VAL A 585 44.55 -7.78 19.79
C VAL A 585 43.18 -8.36 19.44
N THR A 586 42.77 -9.44 20.10
CA THR A 586 41.40 -9.96 19.97
C THR A 586 40.51 -9.43 21.09
N LEU A 587 39.21 -9.33 20.82
CA LEU A 587 38.18 -8.82 21.72
C LEU A 587 36.81 -9.33 21.30
N ALA A 588 35.85 -9.41 22.21
CA ALA A 588 34.47 -9.80 21.86
C ALA A 588 33.77 -8.72 21.01
N PRO A 589 32.76 -9.08 20.18
CA PRO A 589 32.02 -8.11 19.37
C PRO A 589 31.33 -7.05 20.25
N GLY A 590 31.49 -5.77 19.91
CA GLY A 590 30.97 -4.68 20.72
C GLY A 590 31.75 -3.37 20.57
N SER A 591 31.55 -2.46 21.51
CA SER A 591 32.25 -1.16 21.53
C SER A 591 33.68 -1.29 22.05
N TYR A 592 34.63 -0.65 21.38
CA TYR A 592 36.03 -0.59 21.77
C TYR A 592 36.61 0.83 21.64
N ALA A 593 37.68 1.09 22.39
CA ALA A 593 38.51 2.27 22.19
C ALA A 593 39.98 1.98 22.53
N VAL A 594 40.87 2.48 21.68
CA VAL A 594 42.32 2.45 21.82
C VAL A 594 42.79 3.85 22.20
N SER A 595 43.66 3.92 23.20
CA SER A 595 44.33 5.13 23.64
C SER A 595 45.82 4.89 23.78
N GLY A 596 46.61 5.95 23.80
CA GLY A 596 48.04 5.87 24.09
C GLY A 596 48.55 7.11 24.78
N SER A 597 49.66 6.99 25.50
CA SER A 597 50.27 8.11 26.22
C SER A 597 51.81 8.02 26.23
N LEU A 598 52.44 9.19 26.10
CA LEU A 598 53.89 9.38 26.23
C LEU A 598 54.17 10.81 26.69
N THR A 599 54.90 10.97 27.79
CA THR A 599 55.18 12.29 28.38
C THR A 599 56.04 13.15 27.46
N GLY A 600 55.57 14.35 27.12
CA GLY A 600 56.27 15.31 26.26
C GLY A 600 55.94 15.21 24.77
N TYR A 601 54.99 14.36 24.38
CA TYR A 601 54.52 14.18 23.01
C TYR A 601 53.01 14.44 22.95
N THR A 602 52.53 14.95 21.82
CA THR A 602 51.09 14.97 21.49
C THR A 602 50.70 13.67 20.80
N VAL A 603 49.42 13.31 20.86
CA VAL A 603 48.93 12.01 20.35
C VAL A 603 47.85 12.24 19.30
N GLY A 604 48.16 11.91 18.05
CA GLY A 604 47.17 11.71 16.99
C GLY A 604 46.65 10.27 17.00
N VAL A 605 45.36 10.09 16.70
CA VAL A 605 44.71 8.78 16.62
C VAL A 605 43.93 8.68 15.31
N SER A 606 44.01 7.53 14.63
CA SER A 606 43.19 7.27 13.42
C SER A 606 41.72 7.06 13.77
N SER A 607 40.83 7.28 12.79
CA SER A 607 39.37 7.09 12.96
C SER A 607 38.94 5.68 13.36
N GLU A 608 39.74 4.64 13.08
CA GLU A 608 39.47 3.25 13.52
C GLU A 608 40.00 2.93 14.94
N CYS A 609 40.51 3.91 15.68
CA CYS A 609 40.93 3.70 17.07
C CYS A 609 39.77 3.68 18.08
N SER A 610 38.53 3.95 17.68
CA SER A 610 37.35 3.71 18.52
C SER A 610 36.09 3.51 17.68
N GLY A 611 35.10 2.81 18.24
CA GLY A 611 33.83 2.50 17.58
C GLY A 611 33.33 1.13 18.00
N THR A 612 32.55 0.47 17.15
CA THR A 612 32.16 -0.94 17.31
C THR A 612 32.99 -1.85 16.41
N ILE A 613 33.19 -3.10 16.81
CA ILE A 613 33.76 -4.17 15.97
C ILE A 613 32.83 -5.39 15.98
N ALA A 614 32.61 -6.00 14.82
CA ALA A 614 31.72 -7.13 14.63
C ALA A 614 32.46 -8.48 14.62
N ALA A 615 31.72 -9.59 14.80
CA ALA A 615 32.27 -10.95 14.74
C ALA A 615 32.98 -11.21 13.40
N GLY A 616 34.22 -11.70 13.46
CA GLY A 616 35.10 -11.92 12.30
C GLY A 616 35.66 -10.65 11.63
N GLU A 617 35.32 -9.45 12.12
CA GLU A 617 35.82 -8.20 11.56
C GLU A 617 37.27 -7.92 12.00
N THR A 618 38.08 -7.35 11.10
CA THR A 618 39.45 -6.93 11.40
C THR A 618 39.63 -5.42 11.15
N LYS A 619 39.98 -4.64 12.17
CA LYS A 619 40.21 -3.18 12.10
C LYS A 619 41.66 -2.80 12.37
N SER A 620 42.06 -1.60 11.96
CA SER A 620 43.46 -1.14 12.03
C SER A 620 43.58 0.25 12.68
N CYS A 621 43.99 0.29 13.95
CA CYS A 621 44.24 1.53 14.67
C CYS A 621 45.71 1.99 14.53
N GLN A 622 45.92 3.23 14.11
CA GLN A 622 47.22 3.91 14.11
C GLN A 622 47.22 5.00 15.19
N LEU A 623 48.21 4.96 16.08
CA LEU A 623 48.56 6.04 17.00
C LEU A 623 49.83 6.72 16.50
N THR A 624 49.87 8.05 16.47
CA THR A 624 51.05 8.83 16.06
C THR A 624 51.43 9.81 17.15
N PHE A 625 52.64 9.67 17.69
CA PHE A 625 53.17 10.57 18.70
C PHE A 625 54.11 11.60 18.05
N ASP A 626 53.86 12.89 18.27
CA ASP A 626 54.66 14.00 17.73
C ASP A 626 55.25 14.81 18.90
N ASP A 627 56.55 15.11 18.86
CA ASP A 627 57.22 15.82 19.95
C ASP A 627 56.83 17.31 20.02
N VAL A 628 57.01 17.92 21.20
CA VAL A 628 56.59 19.30 21.45
C VAL A 628 57.79 20.24 21.55
N ALA A 629 57.89 21.21 20.64
CA ALA A 629 58.84 22.32 20.66
C ALA A 629 59.09 22.87 22.07
N VAL A 630 60.31 22.69 22.58
CA VAL A 630 60.75 23.30 23.84
C VAL A 630 61.05 24.77 23.61
N THR A 631 60.05 25.63 23.80
CA THR A 631 60.25 27.09 23.80
C THR A 631 61.25 27.48 24.90
N PRO A 632 62.37 28.16 24.58
CA PRO A 632 63.30 28.63 25.60
C PRO A 632 62.62 29.60 26.58
N PRO A 633 62.96 29.58 27.88
CA PRO A 633 62.50 30.59 28.82
C PRO A 633 62.92 31.99 28.36
N GLY A 634 61.98 32.93 28.32
CA GLY A 634 62.31 34.33 28.09
C GLY A 634 62.95 34.95 29.34
N ASP A 635 64.12 35.56 29.18
CA ASP A 635 64.59 36.55 30.14
C ASP A 635 63.63 37.75 30.13
N ASP A 636 63.10 38.11 31.29
CA ASP A 636 62.70 39.50 31.57
C ASP A 636 63.12 39.84 33.01
N ASP A 637 64.26 40.52 33.12
CA ASP A 637 64.92 40.87 34.38
C ASP A 637 64.56 42.31 34.78
N THR A 638 63.56 42.49 35.65
CA THR A 638 63.52 43.60 36.63
C THR A 638 62.43 43.41 37.69
N GLY A 639 62.82 43.35 38.97
CA GLY A 639 61.87 43.41 40.10
C GLY A 639 61.47 44.85 40.47
N GLY A 640 60.29 45.04 41.10
CA GLY A 640 59.77 46.41 41.35
C GLY A 640 58.84 46.66 42.56
N GLY A 641 58.09 45.68 43.08
CA GLY A 641 57.24 45.83 44.28
C GLY A 641 56.06 46.81 44.19
N GLY A 642 55.34 47.03 45.31
CA GLY A 642 54.34 48.09 45.48
C GLY A 642 52.94 47.64 45.94
N ASP A 643 52.59 47.96 47.20
CA ASP A 643 51.31 47.68 47.85
C ASP A 643 50.06 48.41 47.27
N GLY A 644 48.90 47.75 47.40
CA GLY A 644 47.59 48.39 47.67
C GLY A 644 46.75 48.89 46.49
N GLY A 645 45.41 48.96 46.59
CA GLY A 645 44.54 48.42 47.64
C GLY A 645 43.14 49.07 47.75
N ASN A 646 42.18 48.29 48.26
CA ASN A 646 40.93 48.71 48.93
C ASN A 646 39.79 49.44 48.17
N GLY A 647 38.57 48.89 48.29
CA GLY A 647 37.28 49.57 48.04
C GLY A 647 36.74 49.57 46.59
N GLY A 648 35.43 49.64 46.33
CA GLY A 648 34.29 49.51 47.27
C GLY A 648 33.03 50.27 46.83
N GLY A 649 31.99 49.55 46.36
CA GLY A 649 30.69 50.10 45.95
C GLY A 649 30.68 50.79 44.56
N GLY A 650 29.52 51.01 43.92
CA GLY A 650 28.16 50.56 44.25
C GLY A 650 27.07 51.55 43.80
N GLY A 651 26.05 51.08 43.09
CA GLY A 651 24.90 51.88 42.64
C GLY A 651 25.01 52.45 41.21
N GLU A 652 23.93 52.81 40.51
CA GLU A 652 22.49 52.77 40.87
C GLU A 652 21.57 52.42 39.68
N ASN A 653 20.31 52.12 40.01
CA ASN A 653 19.14 51.89 39.13
C ASN A 653 18.39 53.27 38.97
N PRO A 654 17.05 53.41 38.77
CA PRO A 654 16.05 52.69 37.95
C PRO A 654 15.20 53.62 37.04
N THR A 655 14.35 53.04 36.17
CA THR A 655 12.94 53.43 35.82
C THR A 655 12.52 52.68 34.53
N VAL A 656 11.40 51.96 34.36
CA VAL A 656 10.01 51.97 34.88
C VAL A 656 9.04 52.90 34.12
N ILE A 657 8.27 52.32 33.20
CA ILE A 657 6.92 52.73 32.74
C ILE A 657 6.06 51.45 32.60
N LEU A 658 4.74 51.56 32.78
CA LEU A 658 3.76 50.46 32.81
C LEU A 658 2.61 50.66 31.79
N THR A 659 1.63 49.73 31.81
CA THR A 659 0.30 49.69 31.15
C THR A 659 0.23 49.08 29.74
N GLY A 660 -0.75 48.22 29.42
CA GLY A 660 -1.72 47.54 30.32
C GLY A 660 -2.92 46.85 29.63
N GLY A 661 -3.41 45.74 30.22
CA GLY A 661 -4.68 45.05 29.90
C GLY A 661 -4.60 43.95 28.81
N GLY A 662 -5.29 42.80 28.91
CA GLY A 662 -6.01 42.24 30.07
C GLY A 662 -6.94 41.05 29.73
N GLY A 663 -6.82 39.93 30.46
CA GLY A 663 -7.67 38.71 30.36
C GLY A 663 -7.30 37.76 29.20
N GLY A 664 -7.50 36.42 29.28
CA GLY A 664 -7.88 35.58 30.44
C GLY A 664 -8.34 34.17 30.02
N GLY A 665 -7.78 33.10 30.62
CA GLY A 665 -8.10 31.68 30.34
C GLY A 665 -7.53 31.11 29.03
N GLY A 666 -7.35 29.79 28.85
CA GLY A 666 -7.45 28.70 29.83
C GLY A 666 -7.24 27.30 29.20
N SER A 667 -6.69 26.36 30.00
CA SER A 667 -6.69 24.89 29.82
C SER A 667 -5.95 24.23 28.63
N ALA A 668 -5.80 22.90 28.75
CA ALA A 668 -4.99 22.00 27.93
C ALA A 668 -5.88 20.98 27.15
N PRO A 669 -5.35 19.97 26.44
CA PRO A 669 -6.10 19.28 25.37
C PRO A 669 -7.08 18.20 25.86
N SER A 670 -8.16 18.03 25.09
CA SER A 670 -9.08 16.89 25.17
C SER A 670 -8.63 15.76 24.23
N GLY A 671 -8.31 14.59 24.78
CA GLY A 671 -8.20 13.34 24.01
C GLY A 671 -9.54 12.58 24.01
N GLU A 672 -9.77 11.79 22.97
CA GLU A 672 -11.02 11.06 22.73
C GLU A 672 -10.77 9.54 22.86
N VAL A 673 -11.68 8.81 23.53
CA VAL A 673 -11.51 7.38 23.87
C VAL A 673 -12.81 6.62 23.62
N LEU A 674 -12.72 5.54 22.83
CA LEU A 674 -13.85 4.65 22.54
C LEU A 674 -14.19 3.72 23.72
N GLY A 675 -15.49 3.52 23.94
CA GLY A 675 -16.02 2.62 24.96
C GLY A 675 -16.01 1.14 24.57
N VAL A 676 -15.84 0.26 25.56
CA VAL A 676 -15.84 -1.20 25.44
C VAL A 676 -17.27 -1.76 25.46
N ASN A 677 -17.49 -2.93 24.85
CA ASN A 677 -18.55 -3.83 25.33
C ASN A 677 -18.11 -5.30 25.36
N THR A 678 -18.85 -6.15 26.09
CA THR A 678 -18.32 -7.40 26.69
C THR A 678 -18.99 -8.69 26.20
N GLY A 679 -18.24 -9.80 26.22
CA GLY A 679 -18.75 -11.13 25.86
C GLY A 679 -17.98 -12.27 26.53
N THR A 680 -18.70 -13.20 27.18
CA THR A 680 -18.16 -14.36 27.92
C THR A 680 -17.90 -15.54 26.95
N PRO A 681 -16.98 -16.48 27.23
CA PRO A 681 -16.42 -17.35 26.21
C PRO A 681 -17.37 -18.49 25.78
N ILE A 682 -17.35 -18.77 24.48
CA ILE A 682 -18.02 -19.93 23.86
C ILE A 682 -16.97 -20.83 23.19
N GLY A 683 -17.21 -22.14 23.22
CA GLY A 683 -16.18 -23.15 23.01
C GLY A 683 -15.78 -23.43 21.56
N GLN A 684 -14.58 -23.98 21.41
CA GLN A 684 -13.99 -24.49 20.18
C GLN A 684 -14.97 -25.38 19.36
N VAL A 685 -15.19 -25.01 18.09
CA VAL A 685 -15.76 -25.91 17.08
C VAL A 685 -14.65 -26.30 16.12
N LEU A 686 -14.48 -27.61 15.89
CA LEU A 686 -13.34 -28.17 15.18
C LEU A 686 -13.65 -28.37 13.69
N GLY A 687 -12.99 -27.61 12.81
CA GLY A 687 -12.92 -27.92 11.38
C GLY A 687 -13.19 -26.74 10.45
N ASP A 688 -12.14 -26.01 10.10
CA ASP A 688 -12.01 -25.38 8.79
C ASP A 688 -10.64 -25.76 8.19
N SER A 689 -10.53 -25.73 6.87
CA SER A 689 -9.38 -26.21 6.10
C SER A 689 -8.28 -25.17 6.05
N THR A 690 -7.21 -25.39 6.83
CA THR A 690 -6.03 -24.52 6.92
C THR A 690 -5.30 -24.37 5.57
N THR A 691 -5.71 -23.41 4.75
CA THR A 691 -4.93 -22.89 3.63
C THR A 691 -3.88 -21.92 4.15
N CYS A 692 -2.64 -22.15 3.75
CA CYS A 692 -1.48 -21.45 4.29
C CYS A 692 -1.30 -20.10 3.57
N GLY A 693 -1.48 -18.98 4.27
CA GLY A 693 -1.53 -17.63 3.70
C GLY A 693 -0.85 -16.56 4.56
N VAL A 694 -0.80 -15.32 4.06
CA VAL A 694 -0.15 -14.18 4.75
C VAL A 694 -0.93 -13.83 6.03
N HIS A 695 -0.31 -14.05 7.18
CA HIS A 695 -0.92 -13.85 8.50
C HIS A 695 -0.99 -12.36 8.88
N LEU A 696 0.07 -11.60 8.58
CA LEU A 696 0.24 -10.18 8.91
C LEU A 696 0.60 -9.35 7.67
N GLY A 697 -0.28 -8.43 7.28
CA GLY A 697 -0.12 -7.52 6.14
C GLY A 697 0.23 -6.07 6.53
N SER A 698 -0.24 -5.58 7.68
CA SER A 698 -0.12 -4.18 8.08
C SER A 698 1.26 -3.82 8.67
N PHE A 699 1.57 -2.52 8.79
CA PHE A 699 2.72 -2.03 9.56
C PHE A 699 2.25 -1.69 10.97
N ILE A 700 2.88 -2.26 12.00
CA ILE A 700 2.43 -2.15 13.40
C ILE A 700 3.54 -1.56 14.29
N ARG A 701 3.21 -0.58 15.14
CA ARG A 701 4.09 0.01 16.16
C ARG A 701 3.32 0.70 17.31
N ARG A 702 3.96 0.91 18.48
CA ARG A 702 3.37 1.68 19.59
C ARG A 702 3.10 3.12 19.15
N GLY A 703 1.97 3.68 19.56
CA GLY A 703 1.58 5.06 19.24
C GLY A 703 1.14 5.32 17.78
N ALA A 704 0.96 4.28 16.96
CA ALA A 704 0.26 4.38 15.68
C ALA A 704 -1.22 3.95 15.83
N ASN A 705 -2.08 4.43 14.93
CA ASN A 705 -3.41 3.86 14.74
C ASN A 705 -3.24 2.53 13.99
N ASN A 706 -3.07 1.44 14.73
CA ASN A 706 -2.83 0.11 14.17
C ASN A 706 -4.16 -0.59 13.86
N ASP A 707 -4.18 -1.39 12.80
CA ASP A 707 -5.26 -2.33 12.54
C ASP A 707 -5.39 -3.32 13.72
N ILE A 708 -6.51 -3.23 14.43
CA ILE A 708 -6.82 -4.00 15.65
C ILE A 708 -6.77 -5.50 15.38
N LEU A 709 -7.28 -5.96 14.23
CA LEU A 709 -7.31 -7.38 13.86
C LEU A 709 -5.90 -7.90 13.54
N GLN A 710 -5.05 -7.08 12.94
CA GLN A 710 -3.64 -7.42 12.68
C GLN A 710 -2.83 -7.45 13.99
N VAL A 711 -3.17 -6.60 14.97
CA VAL A 711 -2.57 -6.69 16.32
C VAL A 711 -3.07 -7.93 17.07
N VAL A 712 -4.35 -8.31 16.97
CA VAL A 712 -4.84 -9.59 17.55
C VAL A 712 -4.09 -10.77 16.94
N LYS A 713 -4.01 -10.88 15.60
CA LYS A 713 -3.26 -11.96 14.91
C LYS A 713 -1.79 -12.02 15.32
N LEU A 714 -1.17 -10.86 15.61
CA LEU A 714 0.20 -10.76 16.11
C LEU A 714 0.30 -11.25 17.56
N GLN A 715 -0.62 -10.83 18.44
CA GLN A 715 -0.68 -11.28 19.84
C GLN A 715 -0.93 -12.81 19.90
N GLU A 716 -1.82 -13.34 19.07
CA GLU A 716 -2.03 -14.78 18.88
C GLU A 716 -0.77 -15.50 18.37
N PHE A 717 -0.08 -14.95 17.37
CA PHE A 717 1.17 -15.54 16.88
C PHE A 717 2.22 -15.61 17.99
N LEU A 718 2.47 -14.50 18.67
CA LEU A 718 3.50 -14.39 19.71
C LEU A 718 3.19 -15.34 20.88
N ASN A 719 1.93 -15.47 21.28
CA ASN A 719 1.54 -16.43 22.32
C ASN A 719 1.77 -17.89 21.87
N ASN A 720 1.40 -18.24 20.64
CA ASN A 720 1.44 -19.63 20.17
C ASN A 720 2.83 -20.10 19.69
N PHE A 721 3.67 -19.21 19.16
CA PHE A 721 4.97 -19.54 18.56
C PHE A 721 6.17 -19.04 19.38
N GLU A 722 6.03 -17.97 20.16
CA GLU A 722 7.10 -17.42 21.01
C GLU A 722 6.87 -17.68 22.51
N GLY A 723 5.76 -18.33 22.89
CA GLY A 723 5.45 -18.70 24.28
C GLY A 723 4.97 -17.53 25.15
N GLU A 724 4.59 -16.42 24.53
CA GLU A 724 4.16 -15.20 25.22
C GLU A 724 2.78 -15.35 25.90
N SER A 725 2.46 -14.43 26.82
CA SER A 725 1.18 -14.40 27.56
C SER A 725 0.47 -13.07 27.40
N LEU A 726 0.32 -12.61 26.15
CA LEU A 726 -0.33 -11.35 25.80
C LEU A 726 -1.86 -11.48 25.81
N PRO A 727 -2.60 -10.50 26.37
CA PRO A 727 -4.05 -10.46 26.20
C PRO A 727 -4.39 -10.06 24.75
N LEU A 728 -5.34 -10.76 24.14
CA LEU A 728 -5.76 -10.59 22.73
C LEU A 728 -6.68 -9.37 22.55
N THR A 729 -6.16 -8.18 22.86
CA THR A 729 -6.92 -6.92 22.88
C THR A 729 -6.92 -6.18 21.55
N GLY A 730 -6.00 -6.52 20.63
CA GLY A 730 -5.74 -5.71 19.44
C GLY A 730 -5.10 -4.35 19.73
N PHE A 731 -4.74 -4.07 20.98
CA PHE A 731 -4.01 -2.86 21.38
C PHE A 731 -2.51 -3.13 21.44
N TYR A 732 -1.73 -2.43 20.61
CA TYR A 732 -0.27 -2.55 20.59
C TYR A 732 0.37 -1.72 21.72
N GLY A 733 0.21 -2.20 22.95
CA GLY A 733 0.76 -1.61 24.17
C GLY A 733 2.20 -2.05 24.48
N SER A 734 2.66 -1.69 25.68
CA SER A 734 3.99 -2.02 26.22
C SER A 734 4.28 -3.52 26.18
N LEU A 735 3.34 -4.36 26.61
CA LEU A 735 3.48 -5.83 26.59
C LEU A 735 3.71 -6.39 25.18
N THR A 736 2.88 -5.99 24.20
CA THR A 736 2.96 -6.49 22.81
C THR A 736 4.22 -5.98 22.11
N GLU A 737 4.65 -4.74 22.36
CA GLU A 737 5.94 -4.27 21.84
C GLU A 737 7.11 -5.03 22.48
N GLY A 738 7.09 -5.29 23.79
CA GLY A 738 8.13 -6.06 24.49
C GLY A 738 8.31 -7.46 23.91
N ALA A 739 7.20 -8.14 23.59
CA ALA A 739 7.21 -9.42 22.90
C ALA A 739 7.77 -9.33 21.47
N VAL A 740 7.36 -8.32 20.69
CA VAL A 740 7.97 -8.06 19.36
C VAL A 740 9.46 -7.76 19.47
N ARG A 741 9.92 -7.05 20.50
CA ARG A 741 11.34 -6.77 20.72
C ARG A 741 12.14 -8.04 20.99
N ARG A 742 11.62 -8.95 21.81
CA ARG A 742 12.21 -10.29 22.02
C ARG A 742 12.26 -11.09 20.71
N PHE A 743 11.14 -11.16 19.98
CA PHE A 743 11.07 -11.78 18.65
C PHE A 743 12.12 -11.23 17.67
N GLN A 744 12.30 -9.90 17.63
CA GLN A 744 13.26 -9.24 16.74
C GLN A 744 14.72 -9.59 17.07
N VAL A 745 15.09 -9.68 18.34
CA VAL A 745 16.45 -10.08 18.76
C VAL A 745 16.67 -11.57 18.46
N LYS A 746 15.73 -12.43 18.85
CA LYS A 746 15.76 -13.89 18.57
C LYS A 746 15.91 -14.20 17.08
N ASN A 747 15.27 -13.41 16.22
CA ASN A 747 15.31 -13.55 14.76
C ASN A 747 16.24 -12.53 14.07
N ALA A 748 17.24 -11.98 14.77
CA ALA A 748 18.06 -10.85 14.28
C ALA A 748 18.69 -11.09 12.90
N LYS A 749 19.07 -12.33 12.56
CA LYS A 749 19.64 -12.73 11.25
C LYS A 749 18.73 -12.37 10.06
N ASP A 750 17.42 -12.58 10.20
CA ASP A 750 16.42 -12.32 9.15
C ASP A 750 15.66 -11.01 9.35
N VAL A 751 15.75 -10.42 10.56
CA VAL A 751 14.95 -9.25 10.96
C VAL A 751 15.76 -7.96 11.09
N LEU A 752 16.94 -7.99 11.70
CA LEU A 752 17.74 -6.80 12.05
C LEU A 752 18.99 -6.65 11.18
N LEU A 753 19.74 -7.73 10.92
CA LEU A 753 20.93 -7.71 10.06
C LEU A 753 20.69 -7.17 8.63
N PRO A 754 19.54 -7.41 7.96
CA PRO A 754 19.28 -6.83 6.64
C PRO A 754 19.30 -5.30 6.62
N TRP A 755 19.08 -4.62 7.76
CA TRP A 755 19.09 -3.17 7.88
C TRP A 755 20.50 -2.58 8.13
N VAL A 756 21.52 -3.40 8.39
CA VAL A 756 22.89 -2.92 8.70
C VAL A 756 23.50 -2.08 7.56
N PRO A 757 23.35 -2.43 6.26
CA PRO A 757 23.78 -1.57 5.15
C PRO A 757 23.09 -0.19 5.10
N PHE A 758 22.00 -0.01 5.85
CA PHE A 758 21.15 1.17 5.88
C PHE A 758 21.28 1.95 7.21
N GLY A 759 22.35 1.69 7.99
CA GLY A 759 22.68 2.44 9.20
C GLY A 759 22.08 1.91 10.50
N HIS A 760 21.51 0.69 10.48
CA HIS A 760 21.11 -0.02 11.69
C HIS A 760 22.32 -0.74 12.32
N ASP A 761 22.34 -0.93 13.64
CA ASP A 761 23.45 -1.63 14.33
C ASP A 761 23.41 -3.17 14.14
N GLY A 762 22.22 -3.70 13.84
CA GLY A 762 21.97 -5.13 13.64
C GLY A 762 21.56 -5.89 14.90
N THR A 763 21.53 -5.23 16.05
CA THR A 763 21.31 -5.84 17.38
C THR A 763 20.22 -5.16 18.19
N SER A 764 19.99 -3.85 18.03
CA SER A 764 18.89 -3.14 18.69
C SER A 764 17.55 -3.58 18.13
N SER A 765 16.62 -3.95 19.01
CA SER A 765 15.22 -4.09 18.61
C SER A 765 14.59 -2.72 18.34
N THR A 766 13.66 -2.67 17.39
CA THR A 766 12.90 -1.44 17.06
C THR A 766 11.50 -1.45 17.65
N GLY A 767 10.96 -2.61 18.05
CA GLY A 767 9.57 -2.76 18.49
C GLY A 767 8.56 -2.55 17.36
N TYR A 768 9.00 -2.68 16.10
CA TYR A 768 8.21 -2.37 14.90
C TYR A 768 7.98 -3.64 14.06
N VAL A 769 6.71 -4.01 13.85
CA VAL A 769 6.35 -5.04 12.86
C VAL A 769 6.26 -4.41 11.48
N TYR A 770 7.44 -4.11 10.93
CA TYR A 770 7.63 -3.61 9.57
C TYR A 770 8.28 -4.67 8.67
N LYS A 771 8.50 -4.33 7.39
CA LYS A 771 9.14 -5.13 6.32
C LYS A 771 9.74 -6.48 6.76
N THR A 772 10.90 -6.49 7.42
CA THR A 772 11.65 -7.71 7.77
C THR A 772 11.04 -8.48 8.94
N THR A 773 10.64 -7.80 10.03
CA THR A 773 9.90 -8.41 11.16
C THR A 773 8.65 -9.13 10.66
N ARG A 774 7.87 -8.47 9.81
CA ARG A 774 6.62 -8.98 9.24
C ARG A 774 6.85 -10.15 8.29
N ARG A 775 7.91 -10.11 7.48
CA ARG A 775 8.35 -11.27 6.67
C ARG A 775 8.65 -12.48 7.55
N ALA A 776 9.43 -12.31 8.62
CA ALA A 776 9.81 -13.41 9.51
C ALA A 776 8.59 -14.04 10.18
N LEU A 777 7.69 -13.22 10.76
CA LEU A 777 6.42 -13.68 11.35
C LEU A 777 5.57 -14.47 10.35
N ASN A 778 5.41 -13.97 9.12
CA ASN A 778 4.66 -14.67 8.07
C ASN A 778 5.30 -15.99 7.64
N ASN A 779 6.63 -16.04 7.49
CA ASN A 779 7.35 -17.27 7.13
C ASN A 779 7.37 -18.30 8.26
N LEU A 780 7.25 -17.89 9.53
CA LEU A 780 7.10 -18.80 10.66
C LEU A 780 5.66 -19.30 10.81
N ALA A 781 4.66 -18.43 10.64
CA ALA A 781 3.24 -18.80 10.64
C ALA A 781 2.87 -19.71 9.45
N CYS A 782 3.48 -19.47 8.29
CA CYS A 782 3.29 -20.26 7.08
C CYS A 782 4.61 -20.40 6.28
N PRO A 783 5.44 -21.43 6.58
CA PRO A 783 6.69 -21.68 5.86
C PRO A 783 6.52 -21.88 4.34
N ALA A 784 5.34 -22.30 3.91
CA ALA A 784 5.02 -22.49 2.50
C ALA A 784 4.96 -21.19 1.67
N LEU A 785 4.84 -20.01 2.31
CA LEU A 785 4.91 -18.72 1.61
C LEU A 785 6.32 -18.41 1.07
N ASN A 786 7.37 -18.87 1.76
CA ASN A 786 8.77 -18.61 1.46
C ASN A 786 9.05 -17.16 1.02
N LEU A 787 8.53 -16.17 1.76
CA LEU A 787 8.60 -14.77 1.34
C LEU A 787 10.06 -14.30 1.21
N PRO A 788 10.43 -13.64 0.10
CA PRO A 788 11.78 -13.09 -0.10
C PRO A 788 12.04 -11.94 0.88
N ILE A 789 13.33 -11.57 1.02
CA ILE A 789 13.69 -10.36 1.79
C ILE A 789 13.12 -9.13 1.04
N PRO A 790 12.29 -8.30 1.69
CA PRO A 790 11.70 -7.12 1.05
C PRO A 790 12.77 -6.08 0.73
N LEU A 791 12.59 -5.35 -0.37
CA LEU A 791 13.46 -4.22 -0.73
C LEU A 791 13.52 -3.20 0.42
N LEU A 792 14.73 -2.85 0.85
CA LEU A 792 15.00 -1.87 1.90
C LEU A 792 15.37 -0.51 1.27
N PRO A 793 15.24 0.62 2.02
CA PRO A 793 15.17 1.97 1.45
C PRO A 793 16.51 2.51 0.93
#